data_AF-A0A395R1F8-F1
#
_entry.id   AF-A0A395R1F8-F1
#
_cell.length_a   1.000
_cell.length_b   1.000
_cell.length_c   1.000
_cell.angle_alpha   90.00
_cell.angle_beta   90.00
_cell.angle_gamma   90.00
#
_symmetry.space_group_name_H-M   'P 1'
#
loop_
_entity.id
_entity.type
_entity.pdbx_description
1 polymer ?
#
loop_
_entity_poly.entity_id
_entity_poly.type
_entity_poly.pdbx_seq_one_letter_code
_entity_poly.pdbx_strand_id
1 'polypeptide(L)'
;MPYSEGTGTLSVRIALAAAIAFTLSGCNSDSSDSDDNASISKPAKPAGTGSEFAVPVPDSLYPTPATLYAGNNADGTLRWVLDDNPIAYLLRDINQVWKGTSDAYQQGASGDGPSDYLDDPIVDAPVWQANIQYVIDVTTERTDDQAIHAFLDDVRSKNYSVIDGYGPLTEAYVAHSGAYVDVPVPTVDQVLQDVNFGSGNNDGIAWAGSKTSELGAVVTLVDAFRQRSPASTNASKYIFSTPRPWRMTDTGAIDFLGTANHNCYDVDGNLTVQLTDQYTTSVKLVPGLTCAQRPHKSSDHDKGLYSENTENRRKDGGYPSGHTNAGYLAAMAYAYALPQRYAEMLTRGSQLGENRIVAGMHSPVDVIGGRIHAMMVAAHALAQPDILADATAAYDSAQGFFGQLAAEQDLSLYELAHQPVTNEAGRISGNLVNTEVFNTSQYDDHEANKALYRFRMTYELGHDEASAGQDPIVPDGAEALLLTRQPYLSDEQRRAVLYTTSIDSGYPLLDATNGWGRLDLVTAADGYGAFLADVAVDMDASQGGFHARDWWRNDISGSGRLSKSGSGELVLSGDNSYTGGTLVSAGTLRAESTSAFGDGDLYLEDGRVAVDVEGALALAGNLTLDAGTLELRMADDGTQVTVGEIAFIDGATLKLDFSELAPASGSQFVLLSANRLSGTFNSVESDVAVDLSYSGQRVTATVR
;
A
#
# COMPACT_ATOMS: atom_id res chain seq x y z
N MET A 1 21.57 7.28 -7.08
CA MET A 1 22.22 7.40 -8.41
C MET A 1 21.17 7.86 -9.42
N PRO A 2 21.46 8.74 -10.40
CA PRO A 2 20.51 9.00 -11.48
C PRO A 2 20.65 7.90 -12.54
N TYR A 3 19.58 7.15 -12.77
CA TYR A 3 19.54 6.08 -13.76
C TYR A 3 19.46 6.65 -15.19
N SER A 4 20.35 6.17 -16.07
CA SER A 4 20.31 6.44 -17.50
C SER A 4 19.37 5.47 -18.21
N GLU A 5 18.54 6.01 -19.09
CA GLU A 5 17.66 5.27 -20.00
C GLU A 5 18.43 4.27 -20.88
N GLY A 6 17.95 3.04 -20.90
CA GLY A 6 18.36 1.99 -21.83
C GLY A 6 17.13 1.30 -22.37
N THR A 7 16.67 1.73 -23.55
CA THR A 7 15.55 1.16 -24.29
C THR A 7 15.91 -0.21 -24.85
N GLY A 8 15.34 -1.27 -24.27
CA GLY A 8 15.41 -2.64 -24.77
C GLY A 8 14.02 -3.18 -25.07
N THR A 9 13.61 -3.11 -26.34
CA THR A 9 12.35 -3.66 -26.84
C THR A 9 12.35 -5.20 -26.76
N LEU A 10 11.55 -5.77 -25.86
CA LEU A 10 11.24 -7.21 -25.84
C LEU A 10 9.97 -7.47 -26.66
N SER A 11 10.12 -8.15 -27.80
CA SER A 11 9.00 -8.54 -28.66
C SER A 11 8.27 -9.76 -28.09
N VAL A 12 7.07 -9.55 -27.53
CA VAL A 12 6.13 -10.63 -27.17
C VAL A 12 5.40 -11.09 -28.44
N ARG A 13 5.51 -12.37 -28.78
CA ARG A 13 4.76 -13.02 -29.85
C ARG A 13 3.42 -13.53 -29.31
N ILE A 14 2.34 -12.82 -29.59
CA ILE A 14 0.96 -13.32 -29.40
C ILE A 14 0.54 -14.03 -30.70
N ALA A 15 0.23 -15.33 -30.62
CA ALA A 15 -0.36 -16.08 -31.71
C ALA A 15 -1.88 -15.90 -31.70
N LEU A 16 -2.40 -15.01 -32.54
CA LEU A 16 -3.84 -14.83 -32.76
C LEU A 16 -4.25 -15.59 -34.04
N ALA A 17 -5.09 -16.61 -33.90
CA ALA A 17 -5.73 -17.29 -35.04
C ALA A 17 -7.09 -16.64 -35.32
N ALA A 18 -7.13 -15.68 -36.26
CA ALA A 18 -8.36 -15.16 -36.83
C ALA A 18 -8.41 -15.51 -38.33
N ALA A 19 -9.33 -16.41 -38.71
CA ALA A 19 -9.61 -16.71 -40.09
C ALA A 19 -10.58 -15.65 -40.66
N ILE A 20 -10.04 -14.68 -41.40
CA ILE A 20 -10.82 -13.70 -42.17
C ILE A 20 -10.79 -14.11 -43.64
N ALA A 21 -11.94 -14.50 -44.18
CA ALA A 21 -12.12 -14.73 -45.60
C ALA A 21 -12.36 -13.40 -46.33
N PHE A 22 -11.35 -12.96 -47.09
CA PHE A 22 -11.48 -11.87 -48.05
C PHE A 22 -12.27 -12.34 -49.29
N THR A 23 -13.33 -11.62 -49.66
CA THR A 23 -13.78 -11.56 -51.05
C THR A 23 -13.78 -10.11 -51.50
N LEU A 24 -13.02 -9.84 -52.56
CA LEU A 24 -12.76 -8.53 -53.15
C LEU A 24 -13.80 -8.23 -54.25
N SER A 25 -14.39 -7.04 -54.13
CA SER A 25 -14.75 -6.07 -55.17
C SER A 25 -15.53 -6.54 -56.40
N GLY A 26 -16.79 -6.08 -56.47
CA GLY A 26 -17.41 -5.64 -57.72
C GLY A 26 -17.82 -4.18 -57.56
N CYS A 27 -17.16 -3.26 -58.27
CA CYS A 27 -17.60 -1.88 -58.42
C CYS A 27 -18.97 -1.87 -59.11
N ASN A 28 -19.95 -1.17 -58.54
CA ASN A 28 -20.97 -0.51 -59.34
C ASN A 28 -21.25 0.86 -58.73
N SER A 29 -20.89 1.89 -59.48
CA SER A 29 -21.24 3.27 -59.23
C SER A 29 -22.71 3.46 -59.53
N ASP A 30 -23.52 3.72 -58.51
CA ASP A 30 -24.78 4.43 -58.68
C ASP A 30 -24.91 5.43 -57.54
N SER A 31 -24.95 6.70 -57.94
CA SER A 31 -25.28 7.83 -57.09
C SER A 31 -26.73 7.69 -56.64
N SER A 32 -26.93 7.46 -55.35
CA SER A 32 -28.17 7.79 -54.68
C SER A 32 -27.81 8.50 -53.39
N ASP A 33 -28.10 9.80 -53.35
CA ASP A 33 -28.38 10.53 -52.11
C ASP A 33 -29.30 9.66 -51.26
N SER A 34 -28.77 9.05 -50.21
CA SER A 34 -29.54 8.31 -49.22
C SER A 34 -29.63 9.16 -47.97
N ASP A 35 -30.70 9.93 -47.91
CA ASP A 35 -31.42 10.37 -46.70
C ASP A 35 -30.61 10.38 -45.38
N ASP A 36 -30.01 11.54 -45.07
CA ASP A 36 -29.46 11.92 -43.76
C ASP A 36 -30.55 12.09 -42.65
N ASN A 37 -31.67 11.38 -42.76
CA ASN A 37 -32.84 11.56 -41.91
C ASN A 37 -33.31 10.28 -41.21
N ALA A 38 -32.43 9.30 -41.04
CA ALA A 38 -32.67 8.21 -40.12
C ALA A 38 -32.54 8.75 -38.68
N SER A 39 -33.68 8.93 -38.00
CA SER A 39 -33.73 9.36 -36.59
C SER A 39 -32.77 8.54 -35.74
N ILE A 40 -31.82 9.18 -35.08
CA ILE A 40 -30.89 8.52 -34.15
C ILE A 40 -31.73 8.00 -32.98
N SER A 41 -31.72 6.68 -32.74
CA SER A 41 -32.37 6.08 -31.58
C SER A 41 -31.53 6.31 -30.33
N LYS A 42 -32.18 6.61 -29.20
CA LYS A 42 -31.54 6.70 -27.89
C LYS A 42 -30.81 5.39 -27.57
N PRO A 43 -29.49 5.42 -27.29
CA PRO A 43 -28.77 4.25 -26.81
C PRO A 43 -29.39 3.69 -25.53
N ALA A 44 -29.33 2.38 -25.34
CA ALA A 44 -29.78 1.75 -24.09
C ALA A 44 -28.79 2.03 -22.96
N LYS A 45 -29.24 1.91 -21.71
CA LYS A 45 -28.32 1.90 -20.56
C LYS A 45 -27.31 0.75 -20.70
N PRO A 46 -26.04 0.94 -20.30
CA PRO A 46 -25.06 -0.14 -20.29
C PRO A 46 -25.59 -1.30 -19.44
N ALA A 47 -25.59 -2.52 -19.98
CA ALA A 47 -26.16 -3.67 -19.29
C ALA A 47 -25.22 -4.26 -18.23
N GLY A 48 -23.91 -4.14 -18.42
CA GLY A 48 -22.91 -4.81 -17.60
C GLY A 48 -22.92 -6.33 -17.78
N THR A 49 -22.33 -7.04 -16.81
CA THR A 49 -22.35 -8.51 -16.73
C THR A 49 -23.64 -9.04 -16.13
N GLY A 50 -24.42 -8.20 -15.44
CA GLY A 50 -25.69 -8.55 -14.78
C GLY A 50 -25.51 -9.18 -13.39
N SER A 51 -24.29 -9.20 -12.85
CA SER A 51 -23.96 -9.73 -11.53
C SER A 51 -22.72 -9.05 -10.96
N GLU A 52 -22.62 -8.96 -9.63
CA GLU A 52 -21.40 -8.52 -8.96
C GLU A 52 -20.40 -9.69 -8.79
N PHE A 53 -19.12 -9.35 -8.65
CA PHE A 53 -18.05 -10.33 -8.48
C PHE A 53 -17.92 -10.68 -6.99
N ALA A 54 -18.12 -11.96 -6.66
CA ALA A 54 -17.98 -12.45 -5.30
C ALA A 54 -16.65 -13.19 -5.14
N VAL A 55 -15.78 -12.68 -4.26
CA VAL A 55 -14.54 -13.35 -3.86
C VAL A 55 -14.84 -14.22 -2.63
N PRO A 56 -14.88 -15.56 -2.76
CA PRO A 56 -15.24 -16.43 -1.65
C PRO A 56 -14.23 -16.30 -0.52
N VAL A 57 -14.68 -16.51 0.72
CA VAL A 57 -13.78 -16.78 1.84
C VAL A 57 -13.18 -18.17 1.63
N PRO A 58 -11.85 -18.33 1.64
CA PRO A 58 -11.20 -19.63 1.43
C PRO A 58 -11.65 -20.66 2.46
N ASP A 59 -11.76 -21.92 2.06
CA ASP A 59 -12.07 -23.01 2.98
C ASP A 59 -11.03 -23.08 4.11
N SER A 60 -11.50 -23.22 5.34
CA SER A 60 -10.67 -23.30 6.54
C SER A 60 -10.02 -24.68 6.66
N LEU A 61 -8.69 -24.73 6.52
CA LEU A 61 -7.86 -25.86 6.94
C LEU A 61 -7.28 -25.53 8.32
N TYR A 62 -7.67 -26.23 9.38
CA TYR A 62 -7.06 -26.03 10.71
C TYR A 62 -5.52 -26.19 10.57
N PRO A 63 -4.72 -25.22 11.06
CA PRO A 63 -5.07 -24.19 12.06
C PRO A 63 -5.56 -22.82 11.51
N THR A 64 -5.80 -22.65 10.22
CA THR A 64 -6.33 -21.39 9.61
C THR A 64 -7.86 -21.30 9.73
N PRO A 65 -8.50 -20.11 9.67
CA PRO A 65 -7.93 -18.78 9.40
C PRO A 65 -7.24 -18.13 10.61
N ALA A 66 -6.28 -17.25 10.35
CA ALA A 66 -5.54 -16.54 11.39
C ALA A 66 -6.45 -15.64 12.25
N THR A 67 -7.52 -15.10 11.66
CA THR A 67 -8.55 -14.30 12.36
C THR A 67 -9.17 -15.01 13.56
N LEU A 68 -9.33 -16.33 13.50
CA LEU A 68 -9.91 -17.13 14.59
C LEU A 68 -8.86 -17.68 15.55
N TYR A 69 -7.71 -18.13 15.03
CA TYR A 69 -6.77 -18.95 15.79
C TYR A 69 -5.42 -18.26 16.09
N ALA A 70 -5.20 -17.00 15.70
CA ALA A 70 -3.95 -16.28 15.97
C ALA A 70 -3.62 -16.18 17.48
N GLY A 71 -4.62 -16.31 18.37
CA GLY A 71 -4.40 -16.41 19.82
C GLY A 71 -3.41 -17.51 20.22
N ASN A 72 -3.30 -18.58 19.41
CA ASN A 72 -2.32 -19.65 19.63
C ASN A 72 -0.88 -19.14 19.57
N ASN A 73 -0.60 -18.03 18.88
CA ASN A 73 0.74 -17.42 18.83
C ASN A 73 1.15 -16.75 20.17
N ALA A 74 0.20 -16.46 21.06
CA ALA A 74 0.46 -16.00 22.43
C ALA A 74 0.37 -17.13 23.48
N ASP A 75 -0.20 -18.28 23.14
CA ASP A 75 -0.39 -19.40 24.07
C ASP A 75 0.95 -19.99 24.54
N GLY A 76 1.02 -20.43 25.81
CA GLY A 76 2.25 -20.95 26.41
C GLY A 76 2.77 -22.24 25.76
N THR A 77 1.87 -23.05 25.20
CA THR A 77 2.12 -24.38 24.64
C THR A 77 2.00 -24.38 23.12
N LEU A 78 0.87 -23.90 22.59
CA LEU A 78 0.53 -24.00 21.17
C LEU A 78 1.42 -23.13 20.27
N ARG A 79 1.94 -22.00 20.79
CA ARG A 79 2.75 -21.07 19.97
C ARG A 79 4.00 -21.70 19.38
N TRP A 80 4.50 -22.78 19.97
CA TRP A 80 5.74 -23.45 19.55
C TRP A 80 5.52 -24.64 18.62
N VAL A 81 4.27 -25.01 18.33
CA VAL A 81 3.96 -26.14 17.44
C VAL A 81 3.46 -25.58 16.12
N LEU A 82 4.20 -25.86 15.03
CA LEU A 82 3.90 -25.29 13.72
C LEU A 82 2.46 -25.56 13.28
N ASP A 83 1.98 -26.79 13.45
CA ASP A 83 0.62 -27.18 13.01
C ASP A 83 -0.51 -26.66 13.91
N ASP A 84 -0.20 -26.12 15.09
CA ASP A 84 -1.20 -25.50 15.98
C ASP A 84 -1.16 -23.97 15.94
N ASN A 85 -0.10 -23.36 15.41
CA ASN A 85 0.04 -21.90 15.36
C ASN A 85 -0.19 -21.40 13.92
N PRO A 86 -1.35 -20.81 13.59
CA PRO A 86 -1.65 -20.38 12.22
C PRO A 86 -0.69 -19.34 11.66
N ILE A 87 -0.16 -18.45 12.51
CA ILE A 87 0.78 -17.42 12.07
C ILE A 87 2.10 -18.08 11.66
N ALA A 88 2.63 -18.98 12.50
CA ALA A 88 3.84 -19.72 12.14
C ALA A 88 3.59 -20.61 10.92
N TYR A 89 2.46 -21.33 10.89
CA TYR A 89 2.07 -22.19 9.78
C TYR A 89 2.07 -21.42 8.47
N LEU A 90 1.42 -20.25 8.39
CA LEU A 90 1.33 -19.46 7.16
C LEU A 90 2.66 -18.81 6.75
N LEU A 91 3.64 -18.71 7.66
CA LEU A 91 4.99 -18.23 7.36
C LEU A 91 5.98 -19.35 6.99
N ARG A 92 5.53 -20.61 6.93
CA ARG A 92 6.38 -21.80 6.70
C ARG A 92 7.03 -21.88 5.33
N ASP A 93 6.61 -21.02 4.40
CA ASP A 93 7.15 -20.99 3.04
C ASP A 93 8.65 -20.65 3.00
N ILE A 94 9.17 -20.04 4.06
CA ILE A 94 10.61 -19.88 4.27
C ILE A 94 11.35 -21.22 4.15
N ASN A 95 10.75 -22.35 4.51
CA ASN A 95 11.36 -23.68 4.38
C ASN A 95 11.65 -24.09 2.92
N GLN A 96 11.10 -23.40 1.92
CA GLN A 96 11.45 -23.59 0.51
C GLN A 96 12.74 -22.87 0.11
N VAL A 97 13.16 -21.86 0.89
CA VAL A 97 14.39 -21.08 0.67
C VAL A 97 15.48 -21.49 1.66
N TRP A 98 15.13 -21.54 2.95
CA TRP A 98 15.99 -21.90 4.06
C TRP A 98 15.27 -22.83 5.04
N LYS A 99 15.80 -24.04 5.23
CA LYS A 99 15.30 -25.04 6.18
C LYS A 99 16.34 -25.33 7.26
N GLY A 100 16.47 -24.40 8.20
CA GLY A 100 17.42 -24.51 9.31
C GLY A 100 17.07 -25.58 10.35
N THR A 101 15.83 -26.05 10.41
CA THR A 101 15.36 -26.99 11.45
C THR A 101 14.57 -28.15 10.85
N SER A 102 14.61 -29.32 11.51
CA SER A 102 13.87 -30.51 11.07
C SER A 102 12.36 -30.37 11.30
N ASP A 103 11.55 -31.08 10.53
CA ASP A 103 10.08 -31.10 10.72
C ASP A 103 9.70 -31.58 12.12
N ALA A 104 10.41 -32.58 12.66
CA ALA A 104 10.21 -33.05 14.03
C ALA A 104 10.48 -31.97 15.08
N TYR A 105 11.46 -31.09 14.83
CA TYR A 105 11.70 -29.93 15.68
C TYR A 105 10.58 -28.88 15.51
N GLN A 106 10.15 -28.56 14.28
CA GLN A 106 9.11 -27.56 14.05
C GLN A 106 7.76 -27.94 14.67
N GLN A 107 7.48 -29.24 14.83
CA GLN A 107 6.29 -29.75 15.54
C GLN A 107 6.46 -29.93 17.05
N GLY A 108 7.66 -29.67 17.59
CA GLY A 108 7.98 -29.83 19.00
C GLY A 108 8.93 -28.76 19.50
N ALA A 109 8.88 -27.56 18.91
CA ALA A 109 9.79 -26.49 19.24
C ALA A 109 9.53 -26.01 20.67
N SER A 110 10.45 -25.21 21.19
CA SER A 110 10.33 -24.65 22.54
C SER A 110 10.73 -23.18 22.52
N GLY A 111 10.58 -22.53 23.67
CA GLY A 111 11.07 -21.16 23.88
C GLY A 111 12.59 -21.01 23.85
N ASP A 112 13.35 -22.09 23.58
CA ASP A 112 14.81 -22.12 23.60
C ASP A 112 15.47 -22.20 22.21
N GLY A 113 14.73 -22.34 21.12
CA GLY A 113 15.30 -22.45 19.77
C GLY A 113 16.07 -23.76 19.49
N PRO A 114 16.50 -24.00 18.24
CA PRO A 114 17.16 -25.26 17.85
C PRO A 114 18.59 -25.35 18.43
N SER A 115 19.09 -26.56 18.70
CA SER A 115 20.49 -26.75 19.17
C SER A 115 21.52 -26.41 18.10
N ASP A 116 21.24 -26.77 16.85
CA ASP A 116 22.08 -26.54 15.68
C ASP A 116 21.17 -26.39 14.45
N TYR A 117 21.74 -25.92 13.35
CA TYR A 117 21.10 -26.00 12.04
C TYR A 117 21.19 -27.42 11.48
N LEU A 118 20.35 -27.72 10.50
CA LEU A 118 20.58 -28.88 9.64
C LEU A 118 21.89 -28.70 8.86
N ASP A 119 22.52 -29.80 8.48
CA ASP A 119 23.83 -29.80 7.79
C ASP A 119 23.79 -29.07 6.43
N ASP A 120 22.63 -29.08 5.76
CA ASP A 120 22.40 -28.40 4.48
C ASP A 120 21.10 -27.59 4.54
N PRO A 121 21.13 -26.39 5.15
CA PRO A 121 19.94 -25.61 5.42
C PRO A 121 19.50 -24.71 4.24
N ILE A 122 20.35 -24.52 3.23
CA ILE A 122 20.04 -23.70 2.06
C ILE A 122 19.30 -24.57 1.04
N VAL A 123 18.00 -24.32 0.84
CA VAL A 123 17.15 -25.13 -0.05
C VAL A 123 17.13 -24.53 -1.46
N ASP A 124 16.94 -23.22 -1.56
CA ASP A 124 17.00 -22.47 -2.81
C ASP A 124 18.21 -21.53 -2.76
N ALA A 125 19.36 -22.02 -3.25
CA ALA A 125 20.61 -21.26 -3.22
C ALA A 125 20.55 -19.96 -4.05
N PRO A 126 20.00 -19.92 -5.27
CA PRO A 126 19.80 -18.67 -6.01
C PRO A 126 19.03 -17.60 -5.22
N VAL A 127 17.85 -17.94 -4.66
CA VAL A 127 17.03 -16.99 -3.89
C VAL A 127 17.74 -16.57 -2.61
N TRP A 128 18.37 -17.51 -1.90
CA TRP A 128 19.10 -17.22 -0.66
C TRP A 128 20.32 -16.32 -0.90
N GLN A 129 21.04 -16.54 -2.00
CA GLN A 129 22.16 -15.70 -2.39
C GLN A 129 21.69 -14.30 -2.80
N ALA A 130 20.62 -14.18 -3.59
CA ALA A 130 20.03 -12.90 -3.95
C ALA A 130 19.58 -12.11 -2.70
N ASN A 131 18.98 -12.80 -1.72
CA ASN A 131 18.57 -12.24 -0.44
C ASN A 131 19.75 -11.60 0.32
N ILE A 132 20.92 -12.24 0.35
CA ILE A 132 22.11 -11.68 1.03
C ILE A 132 22.84 -10.67 0.16
N GLN A 133 22.87 -10.85 -1.15
CA GLN A 133 23.45 -9.89 -2.07
C GLN A 133 22.78 -8.53 -1.95
N TYR A 134 21.44 -8.48 -1.86
CA TYR A 134 20.72 -7.23 -1.62
C TYR A 134 21.19 -6.54 -0.33
N VAL A 135 21.38 -7.29 0.76
CA VAL A 135 21.90 -6.73 2.03
C VAL A 135 23.32 -6.18 1.85
N ILE A 136 24.19 -6.90 1.15
CA ILE A 136 25.57 -6.48 0.88
C ILE A 136 25.58 -5.16 0.09
N ASP A 137 24.75 -5.07 -0.94
CA ASP A 137 24.63 -3.90 -1.79
C ASP A 137 24.15 -2.69 -0.97
N VAL A 138 23.00 -2.80 -0.29
CA VAL A 138 22.47 -1.66 0.48
C VAL A 138 23.38 -1.26 1.64
N THR A 139 24.04 -2.21 2.32
CA THR A 139 24.94 -1.87 3.43
C THR A 139 26.29 -1.31 2.98
N THR A 140 26.70 -1.61 1.75
CA THR A 140 27.93 -1.06 1.15
C THR A 140 27.69 0.31 0.52
N GLU A 141 26.52 0.52 -0.08
CA GLU A 141 26.17 1.73 -0.83
C GLU A 141 25.43 2.79 -0.01
N ARG A 142 24.92 2.45 1.18
CA ARG A 142 24.16 3.41 2.01
C ARG A 142 24.95 4.70 2.25
N THR A 143 24.23 5.80 2.16
CA THR A 143 24.70 7.13 2.55
C THR A 143 24.68 7.28 4.08
N ASP A 144 25.39 8.28 4.57
CA ASP A 144 25.39 8.65 5.99
C ASP A 144 23.99 8.96 6.51
N ASP A 145 23.16 9.67 5.72
CA ASP A 145 21.77 9.98 6.07
C ASP A 145 20.91 8.72 6.17
N GLN A 146 21.10 7.75 5.26
CA GLN A 146 20.41 6.46 5.34
C GLN A 146 20.87 5.64 6.54
N ALA A 147 22.15 5.66 6.88
CA ALA A 147 22.69 5.00 8.06
C ALA A 147 22.12 5.61 9.36
N ILE A 148 22.02 6.94 9.44
CA ILE A 148 21.40 7.65 10.57
C ILE A 148 19.91 7.34 10.66
N HIS A 149 19.18 7.34 9.55
CA HIS A 149 17.76 7.00 9.54
C HIS A 149 17.53 5.55 10.01
N ALA A 150 18.33 4.60 9.49
CA ALA A 150 18.28 3.21 9.89
C ALA A 150 18.61 3.01 11.38
N PHE A 151 19.60 3.74 11.89
CA PHE A 151 19.92 3.80 13.31
C PHE A 151 18.73 4.30 14.13
N LEU A 152 18.11 5.43 13.76
CA LEU A 152 16.98 6.00 14.46
C LEU A 152 15.77 5.05 14.49
N ASP A 153 15.46 4.39 13.38
CA ASP A 153 14.41 3.37 13.32
C ASP A 153 14.76 2.09 14.09
N ASP A 154 16.01 1.86 14.44
CA ASP A 154 16.45 0.77 15.32
C ASP A 154 16.31 1.10 16.79
N VAL A 155 16.69 2.31 17.18
CA VAL A 155 16.82 2.69 18.60
C VAL A 155 15.61 3.42 19.15
N ARG A 156 14.69 3.89 18.29
CA ARG A 156 13.41 4.50 18.72
C ARG A 156 12.30 3.45 18.78
N SER A 157 11.25 3.73 19.55
CA SER A 157 10.06 2.90 19.55
C SER A 157 9.49 2.84 18.14
N LYS A 158 9.07 1.66 17.67
CA LYS A 158 8.48 1.56 16.33
C LYS A 158 7.11 2.24 16.26
N ASN A 159 6.47 2.43 17.43
CA ASN A 159 5.24 3.23 17.53
C ASN A 159 5.51 4.70 17.20
N TYR A 160 6.59 5.26 17.74
CA TYR A 160 6.96 6.66 17.48
C TYR A 160 7.60 6.81 16.09
N SER A 161 8.41 5.85 15.65
CA SER A 161 9.22 5.99 14.44
C SER A 161 8.40 6.17 13.16
N VAL A 162 7.18 5.64 13.10
CA VAL A 162 6.34 5.67 11.88
C VAL A 162 5.38 6.85 11.81
N ILE A 163 5.30 7.70 12.84
CA ILE A 163 4.31 8.80 12.88
C ILE A 163 4.64 9.95 11.91
N ASP A 164 5.86 9.98 11.34
CA ASP A 164 6.21 10.80 10.17
C ASP A 164 5.38 10.44 8.93
N GLY A 165 4.79 9.23 8.87
CA GLY A 165 3.85 8.85 7.81
C GLY A 165 2.59 9.75 7.75
N TYR A 166 2.26 10.46 8.83
CA TYR A 166 1.19 11.45 8.85
C TYR A 166 1.54 12.75 8.11
N GLY A 167 2.80 12.91 7.71
CA GLY A 167 3.26 14.08 6.98
C GLY A 167 2.89 15.39 7.68
N PRO A 168 2.16 16.31 7.03
CA PRO A 168 1.78 17.60 7.61
C PRO A 168 1.09 17.52 8.98
N LEU A 169 0.48 16.37 9.30
CA LEU A 169 -0.27 16.18 10.54
C LEU A 169 0.59 15.64 11.70
N THR A 170 1.85 15.30 11.45
CA THR A 170 2.74 14.67 12.44
C THR A 170 2.94 15.53 13.69
N GLU A 171 3.20 16.83 13.56
CA GLU A 171 3.44 17.71 14.71
C GLU A 171 2.19 17.86 15.58
N ALA A 172 1.03 18.04 14.96
CA ALA A 172 -0.25 18.08 15.64
C ALA A 172 -0.55 16.74 16.35
N TYR A 173 -0.27 15.60 15.69
CA TYR A 173 -0.40 14.30 16.33
C TYR A 173 0.49 14.19 17.58
N VAL A 174 1.77 14.55 17.50
CA VAL A 174 2.71 14.51 18.64
C VAL A 174 2.20 15.36 19.79
N ALA A 175 1.81 16.61 19.53
CA ALA A 175 1.35 17.55 20.55
C ALA A 175 0.07 17.08 21.27
N HIS A 176 -0.85 16.44 20.55
CA HIS A 176 -2.19 16.09 21.07
C HIS A 176 -2.36 14.62 21.47
N SER A 177 -1.42 13.75 21.11
CA SER A 177 -1.31 12.37 21.64
C SER A 177 -0.38 12.29 22.85
N GLY A 178 0.58 13.22 22.96
CA GLY A 178 1.69 13.13 23.91
C GLY A 178 2.73 12.06 23.53
N ALA A 179 2.77 11.64 22.25
CA ALA A 179 3.84 10.78 21.74
C ALA A 179 5.20 11.46 21.96
N TYR A 180 6.21 10.68 22.31
CA TYR A 180 7.52 11.22 22.64
C TYR A 180 8.63 10.22 22.35
N VAL A 181 9.86 10.73 22.30
CA VAL A 181 11.09 9.97 22.25
C VAL A 181 11.97 10.40 23.42
N ASP A 182 12.55 9.43 24.12
CA ASP A 182 13.54 9.65 25.19
C ASP A 182 14.69 8.67 24.96
N VAL A 183 15.27 8.76 23.76
CA VAL A 183 16.58 8.16 23.49
C VAL A 183 17.60 9.28 23.67
N PRO A 184 18.68 9.06 24.42
CA PRO A 184 19.76 10.02 24.49
C PRO A 184 20.26 10.41 23.10
N VAL A 185 20.57 11.69 22.92
CA VAL A 185 20.97 12.28 21.64
C VAL A 185 22.43 11.90 21.34
N PRO A 186 22.71 11.00 20.37
CA PRO A 186 24.08 10.63 20.05
C PRO A 186 24.70 11.67 19.11
N THR A 187 26.03 11.69 19.09
CA THR A 187 26.78 12.38 18.04
C THR A 187 26.73 11.58 16.73
N VAL A 188 26.94 12.26 15.61
CA VAL A 188 27.06 11.65 14.29
C VAL A 188 28.17 10.59 14.25
N ASP A 189 29.32 10.86 14.90
CA ASP A 189 30.43 9.90 14.96
C ASP A 189 30.09 8.64 15.78
N GLN A 190 29.31 8.79 16.87
CA GLN A 190 28.81 7.63 17.63
C GLN A 190 27.93 6.72 16.78
N VAL A 191 27.21 7.26 15.80
CA VAL A 191 26.36 6.47 14.91
C VAL A 191 27.16 5.90 13.73
N LEU A 192 27.97 6.73 13.08
CA LEU A 192 28.59 6.41 11.79
C LEU A 192 29.97 5.77 11.88
N GLN A 193 30.66 5.85 13.03
CA GLN A 193 32.05 5.42 13.16
C GLN A 193 32.30 4.52 14.38
N ASP A 194 31.66 4.80 15.51
CA ASP A 194 31.94 4.08 16.75
C ASP A 194 31.23 2.72 16.83
N VAL A 195 31.99 1.65 16.59
CA VAL A 195 31.54 0.26 16.74
C VAL A 195 31.34 -0.17 18.20
N ASN A 196 31.72 0.65 19.17
CA ASN A 196 31.53 0.39 20.59
C ASN A 196 30.37 1.20 21.16
N PHE A 197 29.65 1.99 20.36
CA PHE A 197 28.51 2.73 20.88
C PHE A 197 27.35 1.79 21.22
N GLY A 198 26.86 1.91 22.45
CA GLY A 198 25.74 1.17 23.00
C GLY A 198 24.50 2.06 23.12
N SER A 199 23.57 1.92 22.18
CA SER A 199 22.27 2.57 22.26
C SER A 199 21.35 1.87 23.27
N GLY A 200 20.57 2.65 24.02
CA GLY A 200 19.46 2.12 24.82
C GLY A 200 18.35 1.56 23.94
N ASN A 201 17.57 0.60 24.48
CA ASN A 201 16.36 0.08 23.83
C ASN A 201 15.12 0.77 24.42
N ASN A 202 14.15 1.12 23.58
CA ASN A 202 12.91 1.76 24.00
C ASN A 202 11.65 1.25 23.27
N ASP A 203 11.52 -0.05 22.98
CA ASP A 203 10.30 -0.59 22.34
C ASP A 203 9.10 -0.76 23.33
N GLY A 204 8.62 0.36 23.87
CA GLY A 204 7.44 0.44 24.75
C GLY A 204 6.20 1.03 24.08
N ILE A 205 5.01 0.77 24.64
CA ILE A 205 3.78 1.40 24.15
C ILE A 205 3.64 2.87 24.59
N ALA A 206 4.26 3.25 25.72
CA ALA A 206 4.18 4.62 26.24
C ALA A 206 4.67 5.68 25.25
N TRP A 207 5.59 5.34 24.35
CA TRP A 207 6.13 6.24 23.33
C TRP A 207 5.12 6.61 22.24
N ALA A 208 4.05 5.83 22.09
CA ALA A 208 2.92 6.16 21.22
C ALA A 208 2.09 7.34 21.76
N GLY A 209 2.23 7.66 23.05
CA GLY A 209 1.52 8.73 23.72
C GLY A 209 0.68 8.27 24.90
N SER A 210 -0.26 9.11 25.32
CA SER A 210 -1.17 8.85 26.45
C SER A 210 -2.56 8.47 25.97
N LYS A 211 -3.12 7.37 26.52
CA LYS A 211 -4.50 6.94 26.27
C LYS A 211 -5.56 7.91 26.80
N THR A 212 -5.17 8.89 27.63
CA THR A 212 -6.08 9.92 28.17
C THR A 212 -5.88 11.28 27.53
N SER A 213 -5.04 11.38 26.49
CA SER A 213 -4.87 12.60 25.70
C SER A 213 -6.06 12.83 24.77
N GLU A 214 -6.08 13.96 24.07
CA GLU A 214 -7.11 14.29 23.09
C GLU A 214 -7.17 13.26 21.95
N LEU A 215 -6.02 12.75 21.52
CA LEU A 215 -5.89 11.65 20.55
C LEU A 215 -5.67 10.28 21.23
N GLY A 216 -6.08 10.13 22.49
CA GLY A 216 -5.84 8.93 23.29
C GLY A 216 -6.52 7.66 22.75
N ALA A 217 -7.59 7.80 21.97
CA ALA A 217 -8.23 6.69 21.28
C ALA A 217 -7.30 6.09 20.21
N VAL A 218 -6.56 6.91 19.46
CA VAL A 218 -5.55 6.45 18.49
C VAL A 218 -4.43 5.68 19.21
N VAL A 219 -3.96 6.20 20.34
CA VAL A 219 -2.96 5.48 21.18
C VAL A 219 -3.50 4.13 21.68
N THR A 220 -4.80 4.06 21.99
CA THR A 220 -5.47 2.83 22.43
C THR A 220 -5.57 1.80 21.31
N LEU A 221 -5.78 2.22 20.06
CA LEU A 221 -5.75 1.34 18.89
C LEU A 221 -4.34 0.81 18.59
N VAL A 222 -3.31 1.66 18.68
CA VAL A 222 -1.91 1.21 18.53
C VAL A 222 -1.57 0.16 19.59
N ASP A 223 -1.98 0.39 20.84
CA ASP A 223 -1.85 -0.59 21.92
C ASP A 223 -2.61 -1.89 21.64
N ALA A 224 -3.79 -1.80 21.01
CA ALA A 224 -4.56 -2.96 20.59
C ALA A 224 -3.73 -3.87 19.68
N PHE A 225 -3.24 -3.30 18.58
CA PHE A 225 -2.50 -4.04 17.55
C PHE A 225 -1.14 -4.52 18.06
N ARG A 226 -0.47 -3.73 18.92
CA ARG A 226 0.91 -3.99 19.35
C ARG A 226 1.03 -4.86 20.60
N GLN A 227 0.10 -4.76 21.54
CA GLN A 227 0.24 -5.34 22.88
C GLN A 227 -0.91 -6.25 23.30
N ARG A 228 -2.15 -5.96 22.87
CA ARG A 228 -3.32 -6.80 23.21
C ARG A 228 -3.58 -7.90 22.19
N SER A 229 -3.04 -7.77 20.99
CA SER A 229 -3.03 -8.83 19.96
C SER A 229 -1.79 -9.73 20.07
N PRO A 230 -1.83 -10.97 19.54
CA PRO A 230 -0.73 -11.93 19.63
C PRO A 230 0.41 -11.60 18.63
N ALA A 231 0.99 -10.41 18.76
CA ALA A 231 1.92 -9.78 17.81
C ALA A 231 3.37 -10.29 17.85
N SER A 232 3.71 -11.19 18.78
CA SER A 232 5.09 -11.63 18.97
C SER A 232 5.59 -12.49 17.81
N THR A 233 6.74 -12.13 17.25
CA THR A 233 7.41 -12.92 16.19
C THR A 233 8.27 -14.06 16.75
N ASN A 234 8.39 -14.19 18.08
CA ASN A 234 9.28 -15.15 18.72
C ASN A 234 8.97 -16.61 18.36
N ALA A 235 7.69 -16.97 18.23
CA ALA A 235 7.26 -18.31 17.84
C ALA A 235 7.90 -18.73 16.50
N SER A 236 7.58 -18.00 15.43
CA SER A 236 8.13 -18.22 14.09
C SER A 236 9.66 -18.13 14.08
N LYS A 237 10.25 -17.16 14.80
CA LYS A 237 11.71 -17.02 14.92
C LYS A 237 12.38 -18.26 15.50
N TYR A 238 11.80 -18.88 16.51
CA TYR A 238 12.41 -20.04 17.15
C TYR A 238 12.14 -21.33 16.38
N ILE A 239 11.03 -21.39 15.64
CA ILE A 239 10.70 -22.52 14.76
C ILE A 239 11.63 -22.57 13.54
N PHE A 240 11.76 -21.46 12.79
CA PHE A 240 12.50 -21.43 11.52
C PHE A 240 13.97 -21.03 11.67
N SER A 241 14.28 -20.11 12.59
CA SER A 241 15.63 -19.75 13.01
C SER A 241 16.62 -19.38 11.89
N THR A 242 16.24 -18.56 10.91
CA THR A 242 17.22 -18.06 9.92
C THR A 242 18.37 -17.29 10.61
N PRO A 243 19.61 -17.36 10.10
CA PRO A 243 20.72 -16.55 10.60
C PRO A 243 20.50 -15.06 10.33
N ARG A 244 21.08 -14.20 11.17
CA ARG A 244 21.16 -12.75 10.88
C ARG A 244 22.13 -12.51 9.72
N PRO A 245 21.91 -11.48 8.87
CA PRO A 245 22.74 -11.23 7.69
C PRO A 245 24.22 -11.03 8.00
N TRP A 246 24.54 -10.33 9.10
CA TRP A 246 25.91 -10.09 9.53
C TRP A 246 26.67 -11.36 9.99
N ARG A 247 26.02 -12.52 10.04
CA ARG A 247 26.66 -13.83 10.31
C ARG A 247 27.05 -14.60 9.04
N MET A 248 26.79 -14.04 7.86
CA MET A 248 26.88 -14.77 6.60
C MET A 248 27.89 -14.19 5.61
N THR A 249 28.49 -15.09 4.83
CA THR A 249 29.27 -14.76 3.64
C THR A 249 28.36 -14.26 2.50
N ASP A 250 28.97 -13.84 1.39
CA ASP A 250 28.30 -13.48 0.13
C ASP A 250 27.47 -14.60 -0.50
N THR A 251 27.80 -15.86 -0.20
CA THR A 251 27.01 -17.03 -0.60
C THR A 251 25.89 -17.38 0.38
N GLY A 252 25.70 -16.60 1.45
CA GLY A 252 24.75 -16.91 2.52
C GLY A 252 25.18 -18.07 3.43
N ALA A 253 26.46 -18.48 3.38
CA ALA A 253 27.00 -19.53 4.24
C ALA A 253 27.38 -18.95 5.61
N ILE A 254 27.26 -19.77 6.65
CA ILE A 254 27.63 -19.40 8.01
C ILE A 254 29.01 -19.98 8.31
N ASP A 255 29.96 -19.10 8.65
CA ASP A 255 31.33 -19.48 9.01
C ASP A 255 31.68 -18.84 10.37
N PHE A 256 31.45 -19.60 11.44
CA PHE A 256 31.64 -19.17 12.82
C PHE A 256 33.10 -19.29 13.26
N LEU A 257 33.65 -18.20 13.77
CA LEU A 257 35.06 -18.03 14.12
C LEU A 257 35.33 -18.11 15.64
N GLY A 258 34.31 -18.35 16.45
CA GLY A 258 34.41 -18.36 17.92
C GLY A 258 33.80 -17.11 18.57
N THR A 259 34.18 -16.85 19.82
CA THR A 259 33.67 -15.71 20.60
C THR A 259 34.77 -14.75 21.02
N ALA A 260 34.44 -13.47 21.17
CA ALA A 260 35.36 -12.43 21.64
C ALA A 260 34.66 -11.40 22.54
N ASN A 261 35.42 -10.84 23.50
CA ASN A 261 34.93 -9.72 24.29
C ASN A 261 34.86 -8.46 23.42
N HIS A 262 33.71 -7.79 23.46
CA HIS A 262 33.43 -6.51 22.82
C HIS A 262 33.05 -5.48 23.87
N ASN A 263 33.58 -4.26 23.76
CA ASN A 263 33.29 -3.19 24.70
C ASN A 263 32.12 -2.35 24.15
N CYS A 264 31.15 -2.04 25.00
CA CYS A 264 30.00 -1.21 24.66
C CYS A 264 29.89 -0.03 25.63
N TYR A 265 29.95 1.18 25.10
CA TYR A 265 29.84 2.43 25.85
C TYR A 265 28.51 3.10 25.55
N ASP A 266 27.73 3.41 26.59
CA ASP A 266 26.54 4.24 26.41
C ASP A 266 26.91 5.71 26.16
N VAL A 267 25.89 6.55 25.92
CA VAL A 267 26.06 8.00 25.72
C VAL A 267 26.74 8.72 26.87
N ASP A 268 26.64 8.19 28.08
CA ASP A 268 27.25 8.76 29.30
C ASP A 268 28.69 8.23 29.50
N GLY A 269 29.15 7.33 28.62
CA GLY A 269 30.48 6.73 28.65
C GLY A 269 30.59 5.52 29.59
N ASN A 270 29.48 4.96 30.08
CA ASN A 270 29.52 3.77 30.93
C ASN A 270 29.85 2.52 30.10
N LEU A 271 30.84 1.74 30.56
CA LEU A 271 31.28 0.53 29.90
C LEU A 271 30.46 -0.70 30.32
N THR A 272 29.96 -1.43 29.33
CA THR A 272 29.51 -2.82 29.44
C THR A 272 30.39 -3.69 28.53
N VAL A 273 30.97 -4.76 29.07
CA VAL A 273 31.71 -5.75 28.26
C VAL A 273 30.77 -6.91 27.92
N GLN A 274 30.63 -7.21 26.64
CA GLN A 274 29.79 -8.30 26.12
C GLN A 274 30.67 -9.36 25.46
N LEU A 275 30.36 -10.64 25.68
CA LEU A 275 30.93 -11.71 24.87
C LEU A 275 30.10 -11.83 23.58
N THR A 276 30.74 -11.74 22.42
CA THR A 276 30.08 -11.69 21.10
C THR A 276 30.56 -12.80 20.20
N ASP A 277 29.67 -13.34 19.38
CA ASP A 277 30.00 -14.31 18.35
C ASP A 277 30.74 -13.63 17.18
N GLN A 278 31.72 -14.30 16.60
CA GLN A 278 32.52 -13.82 15.47
C GLN A 278 32.25 -14.67 14.23
N TYR A 279 32.15 -14.04 13.06
CA TYR A 279 31.84 -14.70 11.80
C TYR A 279 32.67 -14.12 10.65
N THR A 280 32.92 -14.92 9.62
CA THR A 280 33.25 -14.37 8.30
C THR A 280 31.97 -13.75 7.72
N THR A 281 32.01 -12.45 7.39
CA THR A 281 30.82 -11.72 6.93
C THR A 281 31.13 -10.76 5.79
N SER A 282 30.17 -10.64 4.87
CA SER A 282 30.19 -9.64 3.78
C SER A 282 29.27 -8.46 4.04
N VAL A 283 28.46 -8.51 5.11
CA VAL A 283 27.48 -7.48 5.45
C VAL A 283 28.09 -6.45 6.40
N LYS A 284 27.87 -5.16 6.13
CA LYS A 284 28.32 -4.07 7.01
C LYS A 284 27.19 -3.62 7.93
N LEU A 285 27.34 -3.78 9.24
CA LEU A 285 26.44 -3.15 10.20
C LEU A 285 26.63 -1.63 10.24
N VAL A 286 25.58 -0.88 10.59
CA VAL A 286 25.77 0.51 11.02
C VAL A 286 26.60 0.49 12.31
N PRO A 287 27.75 1.20 12.38
CA PRO A 287 28.67 1.07 13.51
C PRO A 287 28.02 1.26 14.88
N GLY A 288 27.19 2.29 15.04
CA GLY A 288 26.47 2.56 16.29
C GLY A 288 25.42 1.53 16.70
N LEU A 289 25.17 0.51 15.89
CA LEU A 289 24.29 -0.62 16.21
C LEU A 289 25.06 -1.92 16.50
N THR A 290 26.39 -1.91 16.48
CA THR A 290 27.20 -3.12 16.70
C THR A 290 26.90 -3.74 18.07
N CYS A 291 26.72 -2.91 19.11
CA CYS A 291 26.37 -3.35 20.46
C CYS A 291 24.91 -3.76 20.66
N ALA A 292 24.05 -3.64 19.63
CA ALA A 292 22.69 -4.16 19.65
C ALA A 292 22.62 -5.66 19.30
N GLN A 293 23.73 -6.25 18.82
CA GLN A 293 23.84 -7.70 18.62
C GLN A 293 23.59 -8.45 19.94
N ARG A 294 22.95 -9.61 19.86
CA ARG A 294 22.65 -10.40 21.05
C ARG A 294 23.95 -10.98 21.64
N PRO A 295 24.29 -10.70 22.91
CA PRO A 295 25.50 -11.24 23.52
C PRO A 295 25.43 -12.76 23.67
N HIS A 296 26.56 -13.43 23.45
CA HIS A 296 26.81 -14.81 23.81
C HIS A 296 26.84 -14.96 25.33
N LYS A 297 25.85 -15.66 25.92
CA LYS A 297 25.75 -15.73 27.39
C LYS A 297 26.50 -16.94 27.93
N SER A 298 27.68 -16.71 28.52
CA SER A 298 28.45 -17.76 29.20
C SER A 298 27.64 -18.49 30.28
N SER A 299 26.66 -17.84 30.91
CA SER A 299 25.75 -18.49 31.88
C SER A 299 24.87 -19.61 31.30
N ASP A 300 24.74 -19.69 29.98
CA ASP A 300 24.01 -20.76 29.31
C ASP A 300 24.93 -21.95 28.94
N HIS A 301 26.25 -21.84 29.14
CA HIS A 301 27.19 -22.96 29.00
C HIS A 301 26.89 -24.05 30.02
N ASP A 302 26.63 -23.66 31.26
CA ASP A 302 26.29 -24.59 32.35
C ASP A 302 24.94 -25.29 32.14
N LYS A 303 24.08 -24.74 31.26
CA LYS A 303 22.81 -25.36 30.84
C LYS A 303 23.00 -26.31 29.66
N GLY A 304 24.22 -26.49 29.17
CA GLY A 304 24.55 -27.32 28.01
C GLY A 304 23.95 -26.79 26.70
N LEU A 305 23.62 -25.49 26.63
CA LEU A 305 22.97 -24.92 25.46
C LEU A 305 23.97 -24.55 24.37
N TYR A 306 25.17 -24.08 24.74
CA TYR A 306 26.30 -23.75 23.84
C TYR A 306 27.62 -23.62 24.62
N SER A 307 28.75 -23.51 23.92
CA SER A 307 30.12 -23.31 24.41
C SER A 307 30.82 -22.16 23.68
N GLU A 308 32.02 -21.76 24.09
CA GLU A 308 32.85 -20.74 23.39
C GLU A 308 33.13 -21.08 21.91
N ASN A 309 32.98 -22.34 21.51
CA ASN A 309 33.22 -22.85 20.16
C ASN A 309 31.92 -23.15 19.38
N THR A 310 30.77 -22.68 19.85
CA THR A 310 29.48 -22.87 19.15
C THR A 310 28.65 -21.58 19.15
N GLU A 311 27.91 -21.30 18.09
CA GLU A 311 27.10 -20.09 17.93
C GLU A 311 25.95 -19.91 18.94
N ASN A 312 25.68 -18.67 19.33
CA ASN A 312 24.48 -18.25 20.05
C ASN A 312 23.31 -17.98 19.08
N ARG A 313 22.76 -19.06 18.51
CA ARG A 313 21.70 -19.02 17.47
C ARG A 313 20.28 -19.15 18.00
N ARG A 314 20.12 -19.71 19.20
CA ARG A 314 18.87 -20.16 19.81
C ARG A 314 17.78 -19.10 20.00
N LYS A 315 18.14 -17.82 20.07
CA LYS A 315 17.18 -16.72 20.33
C LYS A 315 17.49 -15.44 19.54
N ASP A 316 18.20 -15.57 18.43
CA ASP A 316 18.56 -14.43 17.57
C ASP A 316 18.33 -14.73 16.08
N GLY A 317 17.24 -15.43 15.77
CA GLY A 317 16.82 -15.67 14.39
C GLY A 317 16.38 -14.38 13.69
N GLY A 318 16.66 -14.30 12.38
CA GLY A 318 16.25 -13.20 11.50
C GLY A 318 14.74 -13.22 11.20
N TYR A 319 14.21 -14.38 10.83
CA TYR A 319 12.90 -14.53 10.21
C TYR A 319 11.81 -14.95 11.20
N PRO A 320 10.65 -14.27 11.21
CA PRO A 320 10.38 -12.97 10.60
C PRO A 320 10.93 -11.81 11.44
N SER A 321 11.11 -10.65 10.82
CA SER A 321 11.62 -9.45 11.49
C SER A 321 10.60 -8.88 12.49
N GLY A 322 10.97 -8.86 13.76
CA GLY A 322 10.15 -8.31 14.85
C GLY A 322 9.93 -6.80 14.76
N HIS A 323 10.98 -6.04 14.43
CA HIS A 323 10.87 -4.59 14.26
C HIS A 323 10.01 -4.21 13.06
N THR A 324 10.15 -4.94 11.94
CA THR A 324 9.29 -4.74 10.77
C THR A 324 7.83 -5.00 11.12
N ASN A 325 7.53 -6.13 11.77
CA ASN A 325 6.18 -6.45 12.24
C ASN A 325 5.62 -5.36 13.16
N ALA A 326 6.41 -4.91 14.13
CA ALA A 326 6.05 -3.84 15.05
C ALA A 326 5.76 -2.51 14.33
N GLY A 327 6.60 -2.13 13.37
CA GLY A 327 6.40 -0.93 12.55
C GLY A 327 5.14 -1.00 11.70
N TYR A 328 4.91 -2.12 11.01
CA TYR A 328 3.70 -2.34 10.21
C TYR A 328 2.43 -2.35 11.07
N LEU A 329 2.43 -2.99 12.24
CA LEU A 329 1.26 -2.97 13.14
C LEU A 329 0.91 -1.57 13.62
N ALA A 330 1.92 -0.77 13.99
CA ALA A 330 1.69 0.62 14.36
C ALA A 330 1.19 1.44 13.15
N ALA A 331 1.84 1.31 11.99
CA ALA A 331 1.46 1.99 10.76
C ALA A 331 0.01 1.65 10.34
N MET A 332 -0.40 0.38 10.38
CA MET A 332 -1.78 -0.01 10.07
C MET A 332 -2.80 0.56 11.07
N ALA A 333 -2.47 0.61 12.37
CA ALA A 333 -3.34 1.25 13.36
C ALA A 333 -3.50 2.75 13.09
N TYR A 334 -2.42 3.45 12.74
CA TYR A 334 -2.45 4.86 12.38
C TYR A 334 -3.20 5.12 11.08
N ALA A 335 -2.94 4.33 10.04
CA ALA A 335 -3.63 4.40 8.75
C ALA A 335 -5.13 4.12 8.91
N TYR A 336 -5.52 3.20 9.80
CA TYR A 336 -6.92 2.92 10.08
C TYR A 336 -7.62 4.11 10.74
N ALA A 337 -6.98 4.75 11.72
CA ALA A 337 -7.54 5.92 12.41
C ALA A 337 -7.64 7.16 11.49
N LEU A 338 -6.66 7.37 10.62
CA LEU A 338 -6.58 8.53 9.73
C LEU A 338 -6.28 8.09 8.29
N PRO A 339 -7.28 7.55 7.58
CA PRO A 339 -7.09 6.94 6.26
C PRO A 339 -6.76 7.95 5.16
N GLN A 340 -6.81 9.25 5.44
CA GLN A 340 -6.34 10.28 4.50
C GLN A 340 -4.85 10.15 4.19
N ARG A 341 -4.05 9.50 5.05
CA ARG A 341 -2.62 9.20 4.79
C ARG A 341 -2.35 7.69 4.73
N TYR A 342 -3.32 6.91 4.26
CA TYR A 342 -3.25 5.44 4.31
C TYR A 342 -2.04 4.89 3.52
N ALA A 343 -1.85 5.33 2.28
CA ALA A 343 -0.77 4.86 1.41
C ALA A 343 0.61 5.25 1.95
N GLU A 344 0.75 6.49 2.41
CA GLU A 344 1.97 7.06 2.98
C GLU A 344 2.35 6.34 4.27
N MET A 345 1.38 6.10 5.15
CA MET A 345 1.62 5.42 6.42
C MET A 345 2.05 3.95 6.21
N LEU A 346 1.41 3.22 5.30
CA LEU A 346 1.85 1.85 4.97
C LEU A 346 3.22 1.83 4.27
N THR A 347 3.49 2.81 3.41
CA THR A 347 4.80 2.98 2.77
C THR A 347 5.88 3.29 3.81
N ARG A 348 5.59 4.12 4.81
CA ARG A 348 6.47 4.39 5.94
C ARG A 348 6.74 3.14 6.79
N GLY A 349 5.70 2.33 7.02
CA GLY A 349 5.83 1.01 7.65
C GLY A 349 6.78 0.09 6.87
N SER A 350 6.67 0.08 5.53
CA SER A 350 7.60 -0.65 4.65
C SER A 350 9.03 -0.13 4.74
N GLN A 351 9.21 1.19 4.80
CA GLN A 351 10.52 1.85 4.92
C GLN A 351 11.21 1.49 6.23
N LEU A 352 10.45 1.32 7.32
CA LEU A 352 11.02 0.84 8.59
C LEU A 352 11.63 -0.56 8.42
N GLY A 353 10.95 -1.43 7.66
CA GLY A 353 11.47 -2.74 7.26
C GLY A 353 12.77 -2.63 6.46
N GLU A 354 12.78 -1.81 5.40
CA GLU A 354 13.98 -1.55 4.59
C GLU A 354 15.13 -0.99 5.44
N ASN A 355 14.84 -0.09 6.38
CA ASN A 355 15.82 0.47 7.31
C ASN A 355 16.46 -0.63 8.20
N ARG A 356 15.78 -1.75 8.42
CA ARG A 356 16.38 -2.92 9.09
C ARG A 356 17.46 -3.60 8.23
N ILE A 357 17.29 -3.58 6.91
CA ILE A 357 18.24 -4.13 5.94
C ILE A 357 19.41 -3.16 5.77
N VAL A 358 19.13 -1.87 5.60
CA VAL A 358 20.16 -0.81 5.55
C VAL A 358 21.04 -0.80 6.80
N ALA A 359 20.45 -1.08 7.97
CA ALA A 359 21.18 -1.25 9.23
C ALA A 359 22.13 -2.46 9.24
N GLY A 360 21.93 -3.43 8.34
CA GLY A 360 22.58 -4.74 8.30
C GLY A 360 21.95 -5.78 9.24
N MET A 361 20.82 -5.46 9.88
CA MET A 361 20.23 -6.26 10.96
C MET A 361 19.26 -7.35 10.48
N HIS A 362 18.68 -7.19 9.30
CA HIS A 362 17.72 -8.12 8.70
C HIS A 362 17.92 -8.21 7.19
N SER A 363 17.37 -9.25 6.59
CA SER A 363 17.37 -9.48 5.14
C SER A 363 15.97 -9.30 4.53
N PRO A 364 15.85 -9.15 3.21
CA PRO A 364 14.57 -9.16 2.50
C PRO A 364 13.57 -10.24 2.97
N VAL A 365 13.99 -11.51 3.10
CA VAL A 365 13.06 -12.55 3.55
C VAL A 365 12.53 -12.30 4.97
N ASP A 366 13.37 -11.77 5.87
CA ASP A 366 12.96 -11.46 7.23
C ASP A 366 11.88 -10.38 7.27
N VAL A 367 12.04 -9.33 6.47
CA VAL A 367 11.14 -8.18 6.46
C VAL A 367 9.84 -8.50 5.71
N ILE A 368 9.89 -9.31 4.65
CA ILE A 368 8.70 -9.87 3.99
C ILE A 368 7.87 -10.67 5.00
N GLY A 369 8.50 -11.61 5.72
CA GLY A 369 7.82 -12.37 6.77
C GLY A 369 7.25 -11.48 7.89
N GLY A 370 7.95 -10.41 8.26
CA GLY A 370 7.50 -9.43 9.25
C GLY A 370 6.24 -8.68 8.82
N ARG A 371 6.16 -8.27 7.56
CA ARG A 371 4.98 -7.63 6.95
C ARG A 371 3.78 -8.56 6.93
N ILE A 372 3.98 -9.80 6.47
CA ILE A 372 2.90 -10.81 6.39
C ILE A 372 2.36 -11.13 7.78
N HIS A 373 3.25 -11.33 8.76
CA HIS A 373 2.88 -11.50 10.17
C HIS A 373 2.00 -10.35 10.66
N ALA A 374 2.40 -9.11 10.40
CA ALA A 374 1.68 -7.94 10.85
C ALA A 374 0.25 -7.90 10.28
N MET A 375 0.07 -8.18 8.99
CA MET A 375 -1.27 -8.18 8.35
C MET A 375 -2.20 -9.21 8.98
N MET A 376 -1.71 -10.43 9.23
CA MET A 376 -2.47 -11.49 9.92
C MET A 376 -2.92 -11.04 11.32
N VAL A 377 -2.02 -10.41 12.07
CA VAL A 377 -2.30 -9.94 13.44
C VAL A 377 -3.26 -8.76 13.43
N ALA A 378 -3.12 -7.80 12.52
CA ALA A 378 -4.03 -6.66 12.38
C ALA A 378 -5.44 -7.11 12.00
N ALA A 379 -5.59 -8.05 11.06
CA ALA A 379 -6.89 -8.60 10.70
C ALA A 379 -7.52 -9.38 11.86
N HIS A 380 -6.73 -10.17 12.61
CA HIS A 380 -7.21 -10.82 13.82
C HIS A 380 -7.66 -9.81 14.88
N ALA A 381 -6.92 -8.71 15.05
CA ALA A 381 -7.26 -7.65 15.99
C ALA A 381 -8.61 -7.03 15.62
N LEU A 382 -8.82 -6.64 14.36
CA LEU A 382 -10.07 -6.06 13.87
C LEU A 382 -11.25 -7.04 13.91
N ALA A 383 -10.99 -8.35 13.90
CA ALA A 383 -12.02 -9.37 14.09
C ALA A 383 -12.51 -9.48 15.55
N GLN A 384 -11.80 -8.91 16.53
CA GLN A 384 -12.24 -8.93 17.93
C GLN A 384 -13.20 -7.76 18.21
N PRO A 385 -14.41 -8.00 18.76
CA PRO A 385 -15.41 -6.94 18.95
C PRO A 385 -14.96 -5.76 19.82
N ASP A 386 -14.15 -6.02 20.85
CA ASP A 386 -13.61 -4.98 21.73
C ASP A 386 -12.56 -4.11 21.03
N ILE A 387 -11.68 -4.73 20.24
CA ILE A 387 -10.68 -4.00 19.45
C ILE A 387 -11.34 -3.26 18.28
N LEU A 388 -12.36 -3.84 17.63
CA LEU A 388 -13.11 -3.13 16.60
C LEU A 388 -13.78 -1.87 17.17
N ALA A 389 -14.31 -1.94 18.39
CA ALA A 389 -14.84 -0.76 19.07
C ALA A 389 -13.75 0.29 19.37
N ASP A 390 -12.55 -0.13 19.80
CA ASP A 390 -11.40 0.77 19.95
C ASP A 390 -10.99 1.40 18.60
N ALA A 391 -11.06 0.63 17.51
CA ALA A 391 -10.70 1.08 16.17
C ALA A 391 -11.70 2.11 15.63
N THR A 392 -13.00 1.90 15.83
CA THR A 392 -14.03 2.90 15.54
C THR A 392 -13.83 4.16 16.36
N ALA A 393 -13.55 4.04 17.66
CA ALA A 393 -13.32 5.21 18.52
C ALA A 393 -12.06 6.00 18.10
N ALA A 394 -11.01 5.31 17.66
CA ALA A 394 -9.80 5.93 17.14
C ALA A 394 -10.05 6.67 15.82
N TYR A 395 -10.82 6.07 14.90
CA TYR A 395 -11.26 6.73 13.67
C TYR A 395 -12.08 7.98 13.98
N ASP A 396 -13.14 7.86 14.77
CA ASP A 396 -14.02 8.98 15.12
C ASP A 396 -13.25 10.13 15.80
N SER A 397 -12.34 9.78 16.72
CA SER A 397 -11.48 10.75 17.42
C SER A 397 -10.53 11.47 16.46
N ALA A 398 -9.86 10.75 15.56
CA ALA A 398 -8.94 11.34 14.60
C ALA A 398 -9.66 12.19 13.55
N GLN A 399 -10.76 11.68 12.96
CA GLN A 399 -11.57 12.45 12.01
C GLN A 399 -12.14 13.71 12.66
N GLY A 400 -12.60 13.62 13.91
CA GLY A 400 -13.12 14.76 14.66
C GLY A 400 -12.07 15.83 14.94
N PHE A 401 -10.89 15.43 15.44
CA PHE A 401 -9.80 16.36 15.78
C PHE A 401 -9.20 17.01 14.52
N PHE A 402 -8.72 16.21 13.57
CA PHE A 402 -8.07 16.75 12.38
C PHE A 402 -9.05 17.41 11.42
N GLY A 403 -10.32 16.96 11.40
CA GLY A 403 -11.38 17.63 10.66
C GLY A 403 -11.67 19.04 11.18
N GLN A 404 -11.61 19.26 12.51
CA GLN A 404 -11.69 20.60 13.08
C GLN A 404 -10.49 21.46 12.68
N LEU A 405 -9.28 20.91 12.78
CA LEU A 405 -8.05 21.61 12.37
C LEU A 405 -8.08 22.01 10.88
N ALA A 406 -8.66 21.17 10.02
CA ALA A 406 -8.83 21.47 8.60
C ALA A 406 -9.86 22.59 8.40
N ALA A 407 -10.99 22.53 9.12
CA ALA A 407 -12.03 23.56 9.06
C ALA A 407 -11.55 24.94 9.54
N GLU A 408 -10.66 24.99 10.54
CA GLU A 408 -10.02 26.25 10.99
C GLU A 408 -9.18 26.93 9.89
N GLN A 409 -8.78 26.17 8.87
CA GLN A 409 -7.97 26.63 7.73
C GLN A 409 -8.76 26.72 6.42
N ASP A 410 -10.08 26.51 6.46
CA ASP A 410 -10.96 26.46 5.27
C ASP A 410 -10.54 25.37 4.25
N LEU A 411 -10.13 24.21 4.77
CA LEU A 411 -9.70 23.05 4.00
C LEU A 411 -10.54 21.83 4.34
N SER A 412 -10.63 20.91 3.39
CA SER A 412 -10.99 19.53 3.70
C SER A 412 -9.86 18.83 4.47
N LEU A 413 -10.21 17.78 5.22
CA LEU A 413 -9.21 16.96 5.91
C LEU A 413 -8.20 16.32 4.93
N TYR A 414 -8.65 15.93 3.73
CA TYR A 414 -7.74 15.40 2.72
C TYR A 414 -6.74 16.46 2.25
N GLU A 415 -7.19 17.69 1.98
CA GLU A 415 -6.29 18.79 1.59
C GLU A 415 -5.29 19.13 2.70
N LEU A 416 -5.76 19.25 3.96
CA LEU A 416 -4.86 19.48 5.10
C LEU A 416 -3.81 18.36 5.22
N ALA A 417 -4.22 17.11 5.03
CA ALA A 417 -3.34 15.96 5.13
C ALA A 417 -2.26 15.93 4.04
N HIS A 418 -2.42 16.61 2.90
CA HIS A 418 -1.47 16.58 1.78
C HIS A 418 -0.86 17.95 1.46
N GLN A 419 -0.87 18.88 2.42
CA GLN A 419 -0.21 20.16 2.22
C GLN A 419 1.32 19.99 2.15
N PRO A 420 2.02 20.86 1.39
CA PRO A 420 3.49 20.88 1.43
C PRO A 420 4.00 21.26 2.81
N VAL A 421 4.96 20.51 3.35
CA VAL A 421 5.64 20.90 4.59
C VAL A 421 6.87 21.76 4.28
N THR A 422 6.94 22.94 4.90
CA THR A 422 7.95 23.97 4.58
C THR A 422 9.05 24.11 5.63
N ASN A 423 8.88 23.57 6.83
CA ASN A 423 9.83 23.70 7.95
C ASN A 423 10.28 22.33 8.47
N GLU A 424 11.02 21.57 7.66
CA GLU A 424 11.53 20.28 8.11
C GLU A 424 12.78 20.42 8.98
N ALA A 425 12.76 19.78 10.15
CA ALA A 425 13.97 19.59 10.93
C ALA A 425 14.90 18.58 10.21
N GLY A 426 16.18 18.93 10.05
CA GLY A 426 17.17 18.01 9.51
C GLY A 426 17.46 16.83 10.45
N ARG A 427 18.01 15.74 9.89
CA ARG A 427 18.48 14.57 10.66
C ARG A 427 19.71 14.86 11.53
N ILE A 428 20.42 15.95 11.23
CA ILE A 428 21.65 16.35 11.91
C ILE A 428 21.54 17.82 12.33
N SER A 429 21.89 18.10 13.58
CA SER A 429 22.03 19.44 14.15
C SER A 429 23.43 19.61 14.70
N GLY A 430 24.31 20.31 13.96
CA GLY A 430 25.73 20.38 14.29
C GLY A 430 26.40 19.01 14.21
N ASN A 431 26.92 18.50 15.33
CA ASN A 431 27.44 17.11 15.40
C ASN A 431 26.44 16.12 16.00
N LEU A 432 25.23 16.54 16.34
CA LEU A 432 24.23 15.72 17.02
C LEU A 432 23.21 15.19 16.03
N VAL A 433 22.76 13.96 16.25
CA VAL A 433 21.66 13.35 15.50
C VAL A 433 20.33 13.83 16.08
N ASN A 434 19.42 14.28 15.25
CA ASN A 434 18.06 14.59 15.69
C ASN A 434 17.28 13.28 15.93
N THR A 435 16.84 13.05 17.17
CA THR A 435 16.13 11.82 17.57
C THR A 435 14.62 11.92 17.47
N GLU A 436 14.06 13.14 17.37
CA GLU A 436 12.64 13.36 17.19
C GLU A 436 12.18 12.94 15.80
N VAL A 437 10.87 12.80 15.59
CA VAL A 437 10.34 12.54 14.25
C VAL A 437 10.58 13.76 13.36
N PHE A 438 11.09 13.50 12.16
CA PHE A 438 11.52 14.50 11.19
C PHE A 438 11.02 14.07 9.81
N ASN A 439 10.98 15.02 8.88
CA ASN A 439 10.60 14.85 7.47
C ASN A 439 9.19 14.31 7.26
N THR A 440 8.33 15.21 6.81
CA THR A 440 6.91 15.01 6.64
C THR A 440 6.50 15.09 5.17
N SER A 441 7.45 15.34 4.26
CA SER A 441 7.25 15.37 2.81
C SER A 441 7.78 14.15 2.06
N GLN A 442 8.53 13.25 2.71
CA GLN A 442 9.17 12.09 2.07
C GLN A 442 8.19 11.19 1.30
N TYR A 443 6.92 11.19 1.69
CA TYR A 443 5.88 10.34 1.13
C TYR A 443 4.81 11.15 0.37
N ASP A 444 5.11 12.37 -0.10
CA ASP A 444 4.12 13.18 -0.83
C ASP A 444 3.91 12.73 -2.29
N ASP A 445 4.85 11.95 -2.86
CA ASP A 445 4.72 11.37 -4.20
C ASP A 445 4.03 10.00 -4.13
N HIS A 446 2.74 9.98 -4.48
CA HIS A 446 1.88 8.80 -4.42
C HIS A 446 2.36 7.65 -5.33
N GLU A 447 2.79 7.95 -6.56
CA GLU A 447 3.25 6.91 -7.50
C GLU A 447 4.60 6.34 -7.07
N ALA A 448 5.51 7.17 -6.55
CA ALA A 448 6.75 6.70 -5.95
C ALA A 448 6.49 5.81 -4.73
N ASN A 449 5.52 6.16 -3.88
CA ASN A 449 5.12 5.33 -2.74
C ASN A 449 4.63 3.95 -3.18
N LYS A 450 3.75 3.90 -4.18
CA LYS A 450 3.20 2.67 -4.75
C LYS A 450 4.30 1.78 -5.33
N ALA A 451 5.20 2.35 -6.13
CA ALA A 451 6.35 1.64 -6.69
C ALA A 451 7.29 1.09 -5.61
N LEU A 452 7.63 1.90 -4.61
CA LEU A 452 8.49 1.49 -3.49
C LEU A 452 7.86 0.39 -2.64
N TYR A 453 6.57 0.52 -2.33
CA TYR A 453 5.84 -0.49 -1.57
C TYR A 453 5.83 -1.83 -2.33
N ARG A 454 5.50 -1.80 -3.63
CA ARG A 454 5.44 -2.99 -4.49
C ARG A 454 6.80 -3.67 -4.64
N PHE A 455 7.86 -2.90 -4.86
CA PHE A 455 9.24 -3.42 -4.84
C PHE A 455 9.53 -4.15 -3.52
N ARG A 456 9.19 -3.57 -2.37
CA ARG A 456 9.45 -4.17 -1.04
C ARG A 456 8.53 -5.34 -0.69
N MET A 457 7.51 -5.64 -1.48
CA MET A 457 6.72 -6.86 -1.30
C MET A 457 7.53 -8.11 -1.65
N THR A 458 8.48 -7.99 -2.60
CA THR A 458 9.21 -9.12 -3.19
C THR A 458 10.73 -8.95 -3.13
N TYR A 459 11.23 -7.70 -3.07
CA TYR A 459 12.64 -7.33 -3.27
C TYR A 459 13.25 -7.91 -4.55
N GLU A 460 12.40 -8.29 -5.50
CA GLU A 460 12.79 -8.97 -6.74
C GLU A 460 13.69 -10.20 -6.50
N LEU A 461 13.47 -10.96 -5.41
CA LEU A 461 14.26 -12.14 -5.02
C LEU A 461 14.06 -13.36 -5.95
N GLY A 462 13.73 -13.15 -7.22
CA GLY A 462 13.35 -14.18 -8.18
C GLY A 462 11.83 -14.32 -8.34
N HIS A 463 11.44 -14.89 -9.48
CA HIS A 463 10.05 -15.16 -9.86
C HIS A 463 10.00 -16.48 -10.62
N ASP A 464 9.28 -17.46 -10.07
CA ASP A 464 9.06 -18.75 -10.72
C ASP A 464 7.91 -18.65 -11.72
N GLU A 465 8.25 -18.45 -12.99
CA GLU A 465 7.31 -18.40 -14.12
C GLU A 465 6.43 -19.65 -14.24
N ALA A 466 6.85 -20.80 -13.70
CA ALA A 466 6.02 -22.02 -13.72
C ALA A 466 4.90 -21.98 -12.66
N SER A 467 5.08 -21.18 -11.61
CA SER A 467 4.13 -20.99 -10.51
C SER A 467 3.37 -19.65 -10.60
N ALA A 468 3.75 -18.77 -11.54
CA ALA A 468 3.08 -17.49 -11.82
C ALA A 468 1.67 -17.65 -12.40
N GLY A 469 0.86 -16.58 -12.35
CA GLY A 469 -0.48 -16.51 -12.95
C GLY A 469 -1.57 -17.24 -12.16
N GLN A 470 -1.34 -17.61 -10.90
CA GLN A 470 -2.38 -18.20 -10.06
C GLN A 470 -3.35 -17.12 -9.59
N ASP A 471 -4.64 -17.46 -9.59
CA ASP A 471 -5.70 -16.61 -9.06
C ASP A 471 -5.36 -16.13 -7.63
N PRO A 472 -5.54 -14.83 -7.33
CA PRO A 472 -5.38 -14.32 -5.99
C PRO A 472 -6.27 -15.01 -4.97
N ILE A 473 -5.79 -15.12 -3.73
CA ILE A 473 -6.58 -15.57 -2.58
C ILE A 473 -6.73 -14.37 -1.65
N VAL A 474 -7.96 -14.05 -1.27
CA VAL A 474 -8.21 -13.04 -0.23
C VAL A 474 -8.51 -13.77 1.08
N PRO A 475 -7.64 -13.70 2.09
CA PRO A 475 -7.87 -14.38 3.37
C PRO A 475 -9.16 -13.90 4.06
N ASP A 476 -9.68 -14.72 4.97
CA ASP A 476 -10.76 -14.31 5.88
C ASP A 476 -10.36 -13.06 6.69
N GLY A 477 -11.26 -12.07 6.79
CA GLY A 477 -11.07 -10.83 7.54
C GLY A 477 -10.10 -9.82 6.93
N ALA A 478 -9.49 -10.09 5.77
CA ALA A 478 -8.57 -9.16 5.13
C ALA A 478 -9.25 -7.86 4.67
N GLU A 479 -10.55 -7.92 4.32
CA GLU A 479 -11.35 -6.75 3.95
C GLU A 479 -11.44 -5.68 5.04
N ALA A 480 -11.31 -6.06 6.32
CA ALA A 480 -11.32 -5.12 7.42
C ALA A 480 -10.12 -4.14 7.36
N LEU A 481 -9.02 -4.53 6.71
CA LEU A 481 -7.83 -3.68 6.57
C LEU A 481 -8.08 -2.45 5.69
N LEU A 482 -9.11 -2.48 4.82
CA LEU A 482 -9.51 -1.36 3.96
C LEU A 482 -10.75 -0.61 4.48
N LEU A 483 -11.33 -1.02 5.62
CA LEU A 483 -12.64 -0.56 6.06
C LEU A 483 -12.74 0.98 6.12
N THR A 484 -11.81 1.65 6.79
CA THR A 484 -11.86 3.12 6.92
C THR A 484 -11.34 3.85 5.68
N ARG A 485 -10.54 3.19 4.82
CA ARG A 485 -10.08 3.76 3.55
C ARG A 485 -11.18 3.77 2.50
N GLN A 486 -12.03 2.74 2.45
CA GLN A 486 -13.14 2.60 1.50
C GLN A 486 -14.44 2.26 2.25
N PRO A 487 -14.97 3.18 3.07
CA PRO A 487 -16.04 2.86 4.00
C PRO A 487 -17.42 2.76 3.34
N TYR A 488 -17.57 3.24 2.10
CA TYR A 488 -18.79 3.14 1.30
C TYR A 488 -18.89 1.81 0.51
N LEU A 489 -17.84 1.00 0.49
CA LEU A 489 -17.88 -0.33 -0.12
C LEU A 489 -18.39 -1.38 0.88
N SER A 490 -19.01 -2.45 0.40
CA SER A 490 -19.30 -3.63 1.23
C SER A 490 -18.03 -4.43 1.54
N ASP A 491 -18.12 -5.40 2.45
CA ASP A 491 -17.03 -6.34 2.70
C ASP A 491 -16.68 -7.13 1.42
N GLU A 492 -17.67 -7.63 0.70
CA GLU A 492 -17.47 -8.35 -0.57
C GLU A 492 -16.77 -7.48 -1.62
N GLN A 493 -17.12 -6.21 -1.69
CA GLN A 493 -16.49 -5.25 -2.61
C GLN A 493 -15.03 -4.97 -2.21
N ARG A 494 -14.74 -4.77 -0.92
CA ARG A 494 -13.35 -4.65 -0.43
C ARG A 494 -12.54 -5.92 -0.70
N ARG A 495 -13.16 -7.10 -0.62
CA ARG A 495 -12.50 -8.36 -1.03
C ARG A 495 -12.21 -8.37 -2.53
N ALA A 496 -13.10 -7.88 -3.38
CA ALA A 496 -12.86 -7.75 -4.81
C ALA A 496 -11.74 -6.73 -5.13
N VAL A 497 -11.65 -5.62 -4.38
CA VAL A 497 -10.52 -4.69 -4.45
C VAL A 497 -9.21 -5.40 -4.13
N LEU A 498 -9.12 -6.09 -2.98
CA LEU A 498 -7.93 -6.85 -2.59
C LEU A 498 -7.55 -7.93 -3.61
N TYR A 499 -8.54 -8.62 -4.17
CA TYR A 499 -8.33 -9.64 -5.18
C TYR A 499 -7.71 -9.04 -6.45
N THR A 500 -8.31 -7.98 -6.99
CA THR A 500 -7.89 -7.39 -8.27
C THR A 500 -6.62 -6.56 -8.20
N THR A 501 -6.14 -6.25 -6.99
CA THR A 501 -4.91 -5.49 -6.76
C THR A 501 -3.75 -6.34 -6.22
N SER A 502 -4.00 -7.61 -5.90
CA SER A 502 -2.97 -8.54 -5.45
C SER A 502 -1.86 -8.71 -6.50
N ILE A 503 -0.62 -8.86 -6.03
CA ILE A 503 0.51 -9.16 -6.93
C ILE A 503 0.45 -10.61 -7.43
N ASP A 504 1.21 -10.90 -8.49
CA ASP A 504 1.24 -12.23 -9.10
C ASP A 504 1.80 -13.30 -8.12
N SER A 505 1.51 -14.57 -8.39
CA SER A 505 2.12 -15.72 -7.69
C SER A 505 3.51 -16.00 -8.24
N GLY A 506 4.24 -16.95 -7.64
CA GLY A 506 5.57 -17.37 -8.09
C GLY A 506 6.72 -16.60 -7.43
N TYR A 507 6.44 -15.61 -6.59
CA TYR A 507 7.46 -14.96 -5.76
C TYR A 507 7.77 -15.79 -4.50
N PRO A 508 9.04 -15.88 -4.08
CA PRO A 508 9.40 -16.56 -2.85
C PRO A 508 8.63 -16.04 -1.63
N LEU A 509 8.25 -16.95 -0.75
CA LEU A 509 7.58 -16.72 0.54
C LEU A 509 6.11 -16.27 0.49
N LEU A 510 5.56 -15.99 -0.70
CA LEU A 510 4.23 -15.38 -0.79
C LEU A 510 3.12 -16.41 -0.94
N ASP A 511 3.33 -17.47 -1.73
CA ASP A 511 2.23 -18.32 -2.17
C ASP A 511 1.69 -19.24 -1.08
N ALA A 512 2.54 -19.77 -0.20
CA ALA A 512 2.05 -20.67 0.88
C ALA A 512 1.41 -19.95 2.08
N THR A 513 1.26 -18.62 1.98
CA THR A 513 0.68 -17.76 3.03
C THR A 513 -0.85 -17.66 2.92
N ASN A 514 -1.49 -18.43 2.04
CA ASN A 514 -2.94 -18.41 1.83
C ASN A 514 -3.46 -17.01 1.44
N GLY A 515 -2.70 -16.28 0.61
CA GLY A 515 -3.07 -14.97 0.09
C GLY A 515 -2.41 -13.78 0.80
N TRP A 516 -2.08 -13.89 2.09
CA TRP A 516 -1.55 -12.77 2.88
C TRP A 516 -0.32 -12.10 2.26
N GLY A 517 0.61 -12.89 1.70
CA GLY A 517 1.85 -12.40 1.08
C GLY A 517 1.63 -11.54 -0.17
N ARG A 518 0.54 -11.80 -0.89
CA ARG A 518 0.23 -11.18 -2.19
C ARG A 518 -0.64 -9.93 -2.08
N LEU A 519 -1.20 -9.62 -0.91
CA LEU A 519 -2.03 -8.43 -0.70
C LEU A 519 -1.19 -7.14 -0.84
N ASP A 520 -1.51 -6.34 -1.84
CA ASP A 520 -0.93 -5.01 -2.08
C ASP A 520 -1.88 -3.92 -1.55
N LEU A 521 -1.78 -3.62 -0.25
CA LEU A 521 -2.67 -2.67 0.42
C LEU A 521 -2.53 -1.22 -0.08
N VAL A 522 -1.36 -0.84 -0.62
CA VAL A 522 -1.15 0.52 -1.16
C VAL A 522 -1.86 0.66 -2.49
N THR A 523 -1.70 -0.32 -3.40
CA THR A 523 -2.48 -0.35 -4.66
C THR A 523 -3.97 -0.54 -4.39
N ALA A 524 -4.36 -1.34 -3.40
CA ALA A 524 -5.75 -1.53 -3.01
C ALA A 524 -6.40 -0.23 -2.48
N ALA A 525 -5.64 0.66 -1.84
CA ALA A 525 -6.14 1.94 -1.37
C ALA A 525 -6.60 2.86 -2.52
N ASP A 526 -6.13 2.62 -3.75
CA ASP A 526 -6.52 3.35 -4.96
C ASP A 526 -7.78 2.81 -5.65
N GLY A 527 -8.51 1.90 -4.99
CA GLY A 527 -9.74 1.30 -5.51
C GLY A 527 -9.49 0.00 -6.28
N TYR A 528 -10.44 -0.40 -7.13
CA TYR A 528 -10.36 -1.63 -7.91
C TYR A 528 -9.16 -1.64 -8.86
N GLY A 529 -8.57 -2.82 -9.13
CA GLY A 529 -7.64 -3.01 -10.25
C GLY A 529 -8.36 -3.47 -11.53
N ALA A 530 -9.53 -4.09 -11.38
CA ALA A 530 -10.38 -4.50 -12.49
C ALA A 530 -11.85 -4.65 -12.05
N PHE A 531 -12.79 -4.34 -12.94
CA PHE A 531 -14.19 -4.72 -12.80
C PHE A 531 -14.41 -6.08 -13.47
N LEU A 532 -14.13 -7.17 -12.74
CA LEU A 532 -14.35 -8.54 -13.24
C LEU A 532 -15.84 -8.86 -13.43
N ALA A 533 -16.71 -8.13 -12.73
CA ALA A 533 -18.15 -8.09 -12.93
C ALA A 533 -18.67 -6.70 -12.52
N ASP A 534 -19.97 -6.48 -12.53
CA ASP A 534 -20.56 -5.18 -12.23
C ASP A 534 -20.21 -4.69 -10.81
N VAL A 535 -20.01 -3.38 -10.68
CA VAL A 535 -19.69 -2.69 -9.42
C VAL A 535 -20.69 -1.56 -9.20
N ALA A 536 -21.38 -1.59 -8.06
CA ALA A 536 -22.25 -0.51 -7.61
C ALA A 536 -21.59 0.30 -6.48
N VAL A 537 -21.49 1.62 -6.64
CA VAL A 537 -20.92 2.54 -5.67
C VAL A 537 -22.00 3.50 -5.19
N ASP A 538 -22.38 3.37 -3.92
CA ASP A 538 -23.36 4.23 -3.25
C ASP A 538 -22.68 5.05 -2.16
N MET A 539 -22.50 6.35 -2.40
CA MET A 539 -21.75 7.26 -1.51
C MET A 539 -22.67 8.28 -0.84
N ASP A 540 -22.55 8.48 0.47
CA ASP A 540 -23.36 9.44 1.23
C ASP A 540 -22.51 10.61 1.75
N ALA A 541 -22.61 11.76 1.07
CA ALA A 541 -21.87 12.95 1.43
C ALA A 541 -22.19 13.50 2.82
N SER A 542 -23.34 13.17 3.41
CA SER A 542 -23.69 13.64 4.76
C SER A 542 -22.83 13.02 5.86
N GLN A 543 -22.15 11.91 5.56
CA GLN A 543 -21.24 11.22 6.47
C GLN A 543 -19.81 11.80 6.45
N GLY A 544 -19.50 12.69 5.51
CA GLY A 544 -18.17 13.30 5.39
C GLY A 544 -17.07 12.31 4.99
N GLY A 545 -15.81 12.74 5.11
CA GLY A 545 -14.63 11.91 4.79
C GLY A 545 -14.73 11.24 3.42
N PHE A 546 -14.34 9.96 3.35
CA PHE A 546 -14.40 9.19 2.12
C PHE A 546 -15.81 8.78 1.68
N HIS A 547 -16.84 8.95 2.53
CA HIS A 547 -18.24 8.82 2.06
C HIS A 547 -18.66 10.02 1.21
N ALA A 548 -18.03 11.18 1.40
CA ALA A 548 -18.31 12.38 0.65
C ALA A 548 -17.51 12.48 -0.65
N ARG A 549 -16.23 12.15 -0.61
CA ARG A 549 -15.36 12.17 -1.79
C ARG A 549 -14.25 11.15 -1.68
N ASP A 550 -14.00 10.42 -2.76
CA ASP A 550 -12.87 9.48 -2.86
C ASP A 550 -12.26 9.49 -4.27
N TRP A 551 -10.99 9.10 -4.35
CA TRP A 551 -10.21 8.96 -5.58
C TRP A 551 -9.86 7.51 -5.82
N TRP A 552 -10.25 6.99 -6.98
CA TRP A 552 -9.69 5.77 -7.54
C TRP A 552 -8.63 6.13 -8.57
N ARG A 553 -7.41 5.64 -8.33
CA ARG A 553 -6.19 6.00 -9.06
C ARG A 553 -5.59 4.84 -9.85
N ASN A 554 -6.14 3.64 -9.71
CA ASN A 554 -5.72 2.48 -10.48
C ASN A 554 -6.18 2.57 -11.93
N ASP A 555 -5.42 1.91 -12.81
CA ASP A 555 -5.84 1.62 -14.19
C ASP A 555 -6.82 0.44 -14.19
N ILE A 556 -8.11 0.75 -14.22
CA ILE A 556 -9.18 -0.23 -14.07
C ILE A 556 -9.51 -0.87 -15.42
N SER A 557 -9.34 -2.18 -15.49
CA SER A 557 -9.71 -3.01 -16.65
C SER A 557 -10.96 -3.86 -16.40
N GLY A 558 -11.35 -4.73 -17.34
CA GLY A 558 -12.38 -5.75 -17.12
C GLY A 558 -13.71 -5.48 -17.83
N SER A 559 -14.64 -6.44 -17.75
CA SER A 559 -15.91 -6.41 -18.48
C SER A 559 -17.10 -5.86 -17.69
N GLY A 560 -16.92 -5.60 -16.40
CA GLY A 560 -17.95 -5.10 -15.50
C GLY A 560 -18.34 -3.65 -15.75
N ARG A 561 -19.59 -3.31 -15.46
CA ARG A 561 -20.10 -1.94 -15.47
C ARG A 561 -19.87 -1.26 -14.13
N LEU A 562 -19.58 0.04 -14.14
CA LEU A 562 -19.65 0.90 -12.96
C LEU A 562 -21.04 1.56 -12.85
N SER A 563 -21.72 1.40 -11.72
CA SER A 563 -22.94 2.13 -11.37
C SER A 563 -22.67 3.09 -10.21
N LYS A 564 -22.82 4.40 -10.44
CA LYS A 564 -22.65 5.44 -9.40
C LYS A 564 -24.00 5.97 -8.93
N SER A 565 -24.25 5.87 -7.63
CA SER A 565 -25.41 6.42 -6.92
C SER A 565 -25.01 7.16 -5.64
N GLY A 566 -26.01 7.61 -4.87
CA GLY A 566 -25.79 8.37 -3.65
C GLY A 566 -25.37 9.82 -3.90
N SER A 567 -25.21 10.61 -2.85
CA SER A 567 -24.90 12.04 -2.91
C SER A 567 -23.41 12.38 -3.05
N GLY A 568 -22.51 11.44 -2.75
CA GLY A 568 -21.05 11.66 -2.77
C GLY A 568 -20.43 11.75 -4.17
N GLU A 569 -19.15 12.10 -4.20
CA GLU A 569 -18.31 12.24 -5.40
C GLU A 569 -17.30 11.10 -5.50
N LEU A 570 -17.32 10.36 -6.61
CA LEU A 570 -16.25 9.42 -6.96
C LEU A 570 -15.40 10.05 -8.07
N VAL A 571 -14.09 10.10 -7.85
CA VAL A 571 -13.12 10.59 -8.84
C VAL A 571 -12.38 9.40 -9.44
N LEU A 572 -12.35 9.31 -10.77
CA LEU A 572 -11.55 8.34 -11.51
C LEU A 572 -10.40 9.05 -12.22
N SER A 573 -9.17 8.67 -11.87
CA SER A 573 -7.94 9.34 -12.33
C SER A 573 -6.94 8.41 -13.05
N GLY A 574 -7.16 7.09 -13.03
CA GLY A 574 -6.33 6.14 -13.77
C GLY A 574 -6.69 6.04 -15.25
N ASP A 575 -5.83 5.39 -16.04
CA ASP A 575 -6.03 5.14 -17.47
C ASP A 575 -6.92 3.91 -17.67
N ASN A 576 -8.22 4.09 -17.44
CA ASN A 576 -9.18 2.99 -17.41
C ASN A 576 -9.49 2.43 -18.81
N SER A 577 -9.78 1.11 -18.86
CA SER A 577 -10.07 0.34 -20.08
C SER A 577 -11.24 -0.66 -19.91
N TYR A 578 -12.01 -0.55 -18.83
CA TYR A 578 -13.15 -1.43 -18.62
C TYR A 578 -14.24 -1.23 -19.68
N THR A 579 -14.89 -2.31 -20.12
CA THR A 579 -15.78 -2.30 -21.29
C THR A 579 -17.26 -2.42 -20.93
N GLY A 580 -17.61 -2.64 -19.66
CA GLY A 580 -19.02 -2.81 -19.24
C GLY A 580 -19.85 -1.53 -19.25
N GLY A 581 -19.19 -0.38 -19.39
CA GLY A 581 -19.79 0.96 -19.39
C GLY A 581 -19.98 1.55 -18.01
N THR A 582 -20.54 2.75 -17.98
CA THR A 582 -20.72 3.57 -16.77
C THR A 582 -22.13 4.13 -16.73
N LEU A 583 -22.83 3.89 -15.62
CA LEU A 583 -24.16 4.42 -15.34
C LEU A 583 -24.08 5.36 -14.13
N VAL A 584 -24.45 6.63 -14.32
CA VAL A 584 -24.55 7.62 -13.24
C VAL A 584 -26.02 7.92 -12.99
N SER A 585 -26.51 7.57 -11.80
CA SER A 585 -27.91 7.78 -11.40
C SER A 585 -28.06 8.82 -10.28
N ALA A 586 -26.99 9.18 -9.56
CA ALA A 586 -26.97 10.26 -8.57
C ALA A 586 -25.54 10.66 -8.18
N GLY A 587 -25.41 11.81 -7.50
CA GLY A 587 -24.13 12.31 -6.98
C GLY A 587 -23.23 12.82 -8.08
N THR A 588 -21.91 12.80 -7.85
CA THR A 588 -20.92 13.22 -8.85
C THR A 588 -20.01 12.05 -9.22
N LEU A 589 -19.80 11.86 -10.52
CA LEU A 589 -18.68 11.08 -11.05
C LEU A 589 -17.74 12.04 -11.79
N ARG A 590 -16.48 12.13 -11.35
CA ARG A 590 -15.47 13.02 -11.94
C ARG A 590 -14.45 12.21 -12.74
N ALA A 591 -14.13 12.69 -13.93
CA ALA A 591 -12.99 12.25 -14.73
C ALA A 591 -11.79 13.18 -14.50
N GLU A 592 -10.64 12.61 -14.13
CA GLU A 592 -9.35 13.30 -14.03
C GLU A 592 -8.28 12.74 -15.00
N SER A 593 -8.66 11.80 -15.87
CA SER A 593 -7.82 11.28 -16.97
C SER A 593 -8.62 11.19 -18.28
N THR A 594 -7.92 11.15 -19.42
CA THR A 594 -8.56 11.13 -20.74
C THR A 594 -9.38 9.87 -21.01
N SER A 595 -9.11 8.76 -20.32
CA SER A 595 -9.86 7.50 -20.44
C SER A 595 -10.57 7.11 -19.13
N ALA A 596 -10.79 8.07 -18.22
CA ALA A 596 -11.33 7.82 -16.88
C ALA A 596 -12.60 6.95 -16.84
N PHE A 597 -13.43 6.98 -17.88
CA PHE A 597 -14.69 6.23 -17.94
C PHE A 597 -14.64 4.93 -18.76
N GLY A 598 -13.43 4.47 -19.11
CA GLY A 598 -13.21 3.21 -19.83
C GLY A 598 -13.67 3.25 -21.29
N ASP A 599 -13.74 2.07 -21.90
CA ASP A 599 -14.06 1.88 -23.32
C ASP A 599 -15.56 1.62 -23.57
N GLY A 600 -16.36 1.50 -22.51
CA GLY A 600 -17.80 1.27 -22.60
C GLY A 600 -18.63 2.55 -22.83
N ASP A 601 -19.94 2.37 -22.89
CA ASP A 601 -20.91 3.47 -22.98
C ASP A 601 -20.98 4.26 -21.65
N LEU A 602 -21.09 5.59 -21.73
CA LEU A 602 -21.42 6.45 -20.59
C LEU A 602 -22.88 6.88 -20.65
N TYR A 603 -23.63 6.61 -19.58
CA TYR A 603 -25.03 6.97 -19.44
C TYR A 603 -25.26 7.79 -18.16
N LEU A 604 -25.59 9.07 -18.33
CA LEU A 604 -26.03 9.95 -17.26
C LEU A 604 -27.55 9.92 -17.18
N GLU A 605 -28.08 9.19 -16.21
CA GLU A 605 -29.51 9.17 -15.89
C GLU A 605 -29.91 10.38 -15.07
N ASP A 606 -29.15 10.72 -14.03
CA ASP A 606 -29.30 11.91 -13.19
C ASP A 606 -27.98 12.16 -12.42
N GLY A 607 -27.89 13.23 -11.64
CA GLY A 607 -26.67 13.62 -10.92
C GLY A 607 -25.74 14.46 -11.79
N ARG A 608 -24.42 14.26 -11.65
CA ARG A 608 -23.40 15.07 -12.32
C ARG A 608 -22.26 14.21 -12.84
N VAL A 609 -21.89 14.44 -14.09
CA VAL A 609 -20.59 14.04 -14.64
C VAL A 609 -19.74 15.29 -14.72
N ALA A 610 -18.60 15.30 -14.03
CA ALA A 610 -17.62 16.38 -14.07
C ALA A 610 -16.39 15.95 -14.89
N VAL A 611 -16.02 16.75 -15.88
CA VAL A 611 -14.83 16.52 -16.72
C VAL A 611 -13.78 17.54 -16.33
N ASP A 612 -12.68 17.04 -15.79
CA ASP A 612 -11.56 17.81 -15.23
C ASP A 612 -10.25 17.17 -15.66
N VAL A 613 -10.02 17.17 -16.98
CA VAL A 613 -8.94 16.41 -17.63
C VAL A 613 -8.03 17.37 -18.38
N GLU A 614 -6.74 17.07 -18.42
CA GLU A 614 -5.84 17.71 -19.39
C GLU A 614 -6.08 17.10 -20.77
N GLY A 615 -6.63 17.88 -21.70
CA GLY A 615 -7.03 17.43 -23.03
C GLY A 615 -8.53 17.04 -23.12
N ALA A 616 -8.84 15.95 -23.82
CA ALA A 616 -10.21 15.53 -24.08
C ALA A 616 -10.54 14.23 -23.35
N LEU A 617 -11.69 14.18 -22.66
CA LEU A 617 -12.27 12.92 -22.22
C LEU A 617 -12.71 12.13 -23.46
N ALA A 618 -12.07 10.98 -23.68
CA ALA A 618 -12.37 10.07 -24.77
C ALA A 618 -13.32 8.98 -24.28
N LEU A 619 -14.45 8.84 -24.99
CA LEU A 619 -15.42 7.77 -24.80
C LEU A 619 -15.40 6.93 -26.08
N ALA A 620 -14.99 5.66 -26.00
CA ALA A 620 -14.99 4.79 -27.18
C ALA A 620 -16.43 4.43 -27.61
N GLY A 621 -17.34 4.27 -26.65
CA GLY A 621 -18.75 3.96 -26.88
C GLY A 621 -19.65 5.18 -27.09
N ASN A 622 -20.91 5.01 -26.70
CA ASN A 622 -21.94 6.05 -26.71
C ASN A 622 -21.86 6.95 -25.48
N LEU A 623 -22.27 8.21 -25.65
CA LEU A 623 -22.62 9.12 -24.56
C LEU A 623 -24.12 9.38 -24.59
N THR A 624 -24.82 9.06 -23.50
CA THR A 624 -26.23 9.41 -23.32
C THR A 624 -26.41 10.31 -22.11
N LEU A 625 -26.99 11.48 -22.32
CA LEU A 625 -27.29 12.48 -21.29
C LEU A 625 -28.81 12.61 -21.16
N ASP A 626 -29.41 11.79 -20.29
CA ASP A 626 -30.87 11.71 -20.09
C ASP A 626 -31.37 12.89 -19.26
N ALA A 627 -30.74 13.13 -18.12
CA ALA A 627 -30.95 14.30 -17.27
C ALA A 627 -29.63 14.68 -16.57
N GLY A 628 -29.72 15.30 -15.39
CA GLY A 628 -28.55 15.69 -14.61
C GLY A 628 -27.73 16.82 -15.26
N THR A 629 -26.46 16.88 -14.89
CA THR A 629 -25.51 17.91 -15.33
C THR A 629 -24.26 17.28 -15.94
N LEU A 630 -23.90 17.69 -17.15
CA LEU A 630 -22.54 17.54 -17.66
C LEU A 630 -21.79 18.83 -17.34
N GLU A 631 -20.75 18.75 -16.53
CA GLU A 631 -19.85 19.87 -16.25
C GLU A 631 -18.52 19.69 -16.95
N LEU A 632 -18.05 20.76 -17.59
CA LEU A 632 -16.76 20.84 -18.25
C LEU A 632 -15.93 21.95 -17.60
N ARG A 633 -14.76 21.60 -17.05
CA ARG A 633 -13.74 22.57 -16.67
C ARG A 633 -13.02 23.04 -17.93
N MET A 634 -13.10 24.33 -18.22
CA MET A 634 -12.57 24.92 -19.45
C MET A 634 -11.14 25.43 -19.20
N ALA A 635 -10.14 24.55 -19.39
CA ALA A 635 -8.73 24.91 -19.24
C ALA A 635 -8.09 25.47 -20.53
N ASP A 636 -8.56 25.02 -21.70
CA ASP A 636 -8.07 25.45 -23.02
C ASP A 636 -9.19 25.52 -24.09
N ASP A 637 -8.81 25.83 -25.34
CA ASP A 637 -9.72 25.87 -26.49
C ASP A 637 -9.87 24.53 -27.24
N GLY A 638 -9.30 23.46 -26.69
CA GLY A 638 -9.37 22.11 -27.18
C GLY A 638 -10.77 21.50 -27.06
N THR A 639 -10.93 20.33 -27.70
CA THR A 639 -12.16 19.54 -27.54
C THR A 639 -12.22 18.98 -26.13
N GLN A 640 -13.33 19.16 -25.42
CA GLN A 640 -13.45 18.70 -24.03
C GLN A 640 -13.90 17.23 -23.94
N VAL A 641 -14.83 16.80 -24.80
CA VAL A 641 -15.33 15.42 -24.86
C VAL A 641 -15.34 14.90 -26.30
N THR A 642 -14.78 13.72 -26.52
CA THR A 642 -14.82 13.00 -27.81
C THR A 642 -15.56 11.69 -27.64
N VAL A 643 -16.57 11.46 -28.47
CA VAL A 643 -17.45 10.28 -28.42
C VAL A 643 -17.26 9.46 -29.70
N GLY A 644 -16.83 8.21 -29.54
CA GLY A 644 -16.52 7.28 -30.63
C GLY A 644 -17.76 6.81 -31.38
N GLU A 645 -18.94 6.83 -30.77
CA GLU A 645 -20.18 6.41 -31.41
C GLU A 645 -21.23 7.55 -31.39
N ILE A 646 -22.30 7.40 -30.60
CA ILE A 646 -23.43 8.34 -30.57
C ILE A 646 -23.34 9.21 -29.32
N ALA A 647 -23.42 10.54 -29.49
CA ALA A 647 -23.81 11.47 -28.43
C ALA A 647 -25.30 11.77 -28.52
N PHE A 648 -26.07 11.35 -27.51
CA PHE A 648 -27.51 11.54 -27.42
C PHE A 648 -27.85 12.40 -26.20
N ILE A 649 -28.37 13.61 -26.43
CA ILE A 649 -28.65 14.61 -25.39
C ILE A 649 -30.17 14.80 -25.27
N ASP A 650 -30.75 14.39 -24.15
CA ASP A 650 -32.21 14.31 -23.93
C ASP A 650 -32.68 15.13 -22.71
N GLY A 651 -32.06 16.28 -22.47
CA GLY A 651 -32.54 17.24 -21.47
C GLY A 651 -31.61 17.57 -20.31
N ALA A 652 -30.34 17.14 -20.35
CA ALA A 652 -29.34 17.52 -19.35
C ALA A 652 -29.03 19.03 -19.33
N THR A 653 -28.54 19.51 -18.18
CA THR A 653 -27.89 20.81 -18.03
C THR A 653 -26.42 20.71 -18.44
N LEU A 654 -25.93 21.68 -19.21
CA LEU A 654 -24.49 21.86 -19.43
C LEU A 654 -23.95 22.92 -18.49
N LYS A 655 -22.94 22.60 -17.70
CA LYS A 655 -22.20 23.57 -16.89
C LYS A 655 -20.80 23.79 -17.47
N LEU A 656 -20.44 25.05 -17.70
CA LEU A 656 -19.10 25.43 -18.16
C LEU A 656 -18.42 26.28 -17.09
N ASP A 657 -17.25 25.84 -16.65
CA ASP A 657 -16.43 26.54 -15.66
C ASP A 657 -15.20 27.12 -16.34
N PHE A 658 -15.19 28.44 -16.57
CA PHE A 658 -14.06 29.20 -17.10
C PHE A 658 -13.20 29.82 -15.99
N SER A 659 -13.24 29.33 -14.75
CA SER A 659 -12.47 29.92 -13.64
C SER A 659 -10.95 30.00 -13.89
N GLU A 660 -10.41 29.15 -14.75
CA GLU A 660 -8.99 29.15 -15.15
C GLU A 660 -8.71 29.79 -16.51
N LEU A 661 -9.76 30.25 -17.22
CA LEU A 661 -9.63 30.83 -18.55
C LEU A 661 -10.39 32.15 -18.64
N ALA A 662 -9.76 33.17 -19.22
CA ALA A 662 -10.42 34.44 -19.50
C ALA A 662 -10.68 34.57 -21.02
N PRO A 663 -11.68 33.86 -21.59
CA PRO A 663 -11.85 33.82 -23.02
C PRO A 663 -12.33 35.17 -23.58
N ALA A 664 -11.84 35.54 -24.75
CA ALA A 664 -12.29 36.75 -25.44
C ALA A 664 -13.68 36.55 -26.05
N SER A 665 -14.47 37.62 -26.16
CA SER A 665 -15.70 37.62 -26.96
C SER A 665 -15.42 37.14 -28.39
N GLY A 666 -16.26 36.23 -28.88
CA GLY A 666 -16.12 35.54 -30.16
C GLY A 666 -15.25 34.28 -30.13
N SER A 667 -14.59 33.96 -29.02
CA SER A 667 -13.84 32.70 -28.87
C SER A 667 -14.79 31.50 -29.01
N GLN A 668 -14.33 30.44 -29.67
CA GLN A 668 -15.11 29.24 -29.90
C GLN A 668 -14.46 28.04 -29.24
N PHE A 669 -15.26 27.26 -28.51
CA PHE A 669 -14.83 26.07 -27.78
C PHE A 669 -15.61 24.86 -28.29
N VAL A 670 -14.92 23.82 -28.75
CA VAL A 670 -15.56 22.55 -29.08
C VAL A 670 -15.80 21.80 -27.78
N LEU A 671 -17.03 21.80 -27.30
CA LEU A 671 -17.36 21.15 -26.03
C LEU A 671 -17.45 19.64 -26.20
N LEU A 672 -18.06 19.20 -27.31
CA LEU A 672 -18.30 17.81 -27.60
C LEU A 672 -18.16 17.55 -29.09
N SER A 673 -17.52 16.44 -29.44
CA SER A 673 -17.54 15.87 -30.79
C SER A 673 -17.95 14.40 -30.76
N ALA A 674 -18.72 13.97 -31.75
CA ALA A 674 -19.18 12.58 -31.85
C ALA A 674 -19.22 12.11 -33.31
N ASN A 675 -19.24 10.79 -33.55
CA ASN A 675 -19.53 10.26 -34.89
C ASN A 675 -20.98 10.50 -35.32
N ARG A 676 -21.90 10.52 -34.35
CA ARG A 676 -23.30 10.94 -34.55
C ARG A 676 -23.78 11.73 -33.36
N LEU A 677 -24.50 12.83 -33.60
CA LEU A 677 -25.02 13.71 -32.56
C LEU A 677 -26.53 13.87 -32.71
N SER A 678 -27.26 13.70 -31.60
CA SER A 678 -28.70 13.91 -31.52
C SER A 678 -29.08 14.70 -30.26
N GLY A 679 -30.05 15.61 -30.41
CA GLY A 679 -30.62 16.36 -29.29
C GLY A 679 -29.82 17.59 -28.87
N THR A 680 -30.25 18.21 -27.77
CA THR A 680 -29.73 19.49 -27.28
C THR A 680 -29.79 19.56 -25.75
N PHE A 681 -28.89 20.33 -25.14
CA PHE A 681 -28.99 20.64 -23.71
C PHE A 681 -30.26 21.45 -23.41
N ASN A 682 -30.86 21.20 -22.25
CA ASN A 682 -32.06 21.91 -21.79
C ASN A 682 -31.73 23.32 -21.27
N SER A 683 -30.58 23.43 -20.61
CA SER A 683 -30.05 24.68 -20.06
C SER A 683 -28.53 24.70 -20.10
N VAL A 684 -27.97 25.90 -20.04
CA VAL A 684 -26.53 26.14 -19.94
C VAL A 684 -26.28 27.05 -18.75
N GLU A 685 -25.43 26.61 -17.85
CA GLU A 685 -24.91 27.37 -16.72
C GLU A 685 -23.44 27.68 -16.99
N SER A 686 -23.06 28.96 -16.97
CA SER A 686 -21.66 29.34 -17.15
C SER A 686 -21.38 30.67 -16.46
N ASP A 687 -20.17 30.78 -15.93
CA ASP A 687 -19.59 32.02 -15.41
C ASP A 687 -19.26 33.03 -16.53
N VAL A 688 -19.15 32.57 -17.78
CA VAL A 688 -19.01 33.40 -18.98
C VAL A 688 -20.24 33.25 -19.88
N ALA A 689 -20.74 34.36 -20.43
CA ALA A 689 -21.88 34.30 -21.34
C ALA A 689 -21.51 33.60 -22.65
N VAL A 690 -22.20 32.50 -22.98
CA VAL A 690 -21.99 31.73 -24.22
C VAL A 690 -23.28 31.56 -25.02
N ASP A 691 -23.14 31.28 -26.31
CA ASP A 691 -24.17 30.75 -27.19
C ASP A 691 -23.74 29.37 -27.71
N LEU A 692 -24.66 28.40 -27.74
CA LEU A 692 -24.39 27.05 -28.25
C LEU A 692 -24.82 26.87 -29.70
N SER A 693 -24.02 26.12 -30.45
CA SER A 693 -24.36 25.63 -31.79
C SER A 693 -24.16 24.12 -31.88
N TYR A 694 -25.04 23.47 -32.66
CA TYR A 694 -25.06 22.02 -32.87
C TYR A 694 -24.94 21.78 -34.38
N SER A 695 -23.73 21.56 -34.86
CA SER A 695 -23.47 21.42 -36.30
C SER A 695 -22.27 20.52 -36.57
N GLY A 696 -22.27 19.80 -37.70
CA GLY A 696 -21.13 18.97 -38.10
C GLY A 696 -20.74 17.92 -37.05
N GLN A 697 -21.73 17.34 -36.35
CA GLN A 697 -21.54 16.36 -35.27
C GLN A 697 -20.74 16.90 -34.07
N ARG A 698 -20.81 18.21 -33.84
CA ARG A 698 -20.17 18.90 -32.72
C ARG A 698 -21.15 19.80 -31.97
N VAL A 699 -20.87 19.98 -30.68
CA VAL A 699 -21.44 21.05 -29.85
C VAL A 699 -20.35 22.09 -29.62
N THR A 700 -20.62 23.34 -29.99
CA THR A 700 -19.64 24.43 -29.88
C THR A 700 -20.23 25.59 -29.09
N ALA A 701 -19.51 26.05 -28.06
CA ALA A 701 -19.81 27.29 -27.37
C ALA A 701 -19.08 28.46 -28.04
N THR A 702 -19.79 29.55 -28.29
CA THR A 702 -19.19 30.84 -28.69
C THR A 702 -19.38 31.84 -27.55
N VAL A 703 -18.28 32.42 -27.08
CA VAL A 703 -18.32 33.45 -26.02
C VAL A 703 -18.92 34.73 -26.56
N ARG A 704 -19.84 35.34 -25.83
CA ARG A 704 -20.52 36.59 -26.21
C ARG A 704 -19.71 37.83 -25.91
#